data_AF-A0A2U1P8S3-F1
#
_entry.id   AF-A0A2U1P8S3-F1
#
_cell.length_a   1.000
_cell.length_b   1.000
_cell.length_c   1.000
_cell.angle_alpha   90.00
_cell.angle_beta   90.00
_cell.angle_gamma   90.00
#
_symmetry.space_group_name_H-M   'P 1'
#
loop_
_entity.id
_entity.type
_entity.pdbx_description
1 polymer ?
#
loop_
_entity_poly.entity_id
_entity_poly.type
_entity_poly.pdbx_seq_one_letter_code
_entity_poly.pdbx_strand_id
1 'polypeptide(L)'
;MGDQGYTYTLDEAISTIGFGNFQLIVLAYAGLGWIAEAMEMMLLSFVGPAIQPKWGLSSSEESLISTVAFFGMLVGAYLWGVVSDSYGRKKGLLGAAIISTVAGLLSAFAPNYTSLLVLRCIVGVGLGGGHVSTSWFLEFIPISNRGLWMVVFSTFWTVGTIMEASLAWLIMPSYGWRWLLGLSAVPYLAALLFYGLVPESPRYLCTQGRLAEAQYILEKGAALNQKELPVGLLISDMIKEVPKNDQLPEITELLPLVSNKTSDSQSKSPSIFMLLSPNLIKTTLLLWFLYFCNNFAYYGIILLTSQLSIGQSECDPPTLQSENIKDPSLYVNVFITSLAELPGLVIAALTLDRIGRKICMEILIISGFFLLLPLVVHQNDIMTTGFLFGARMFVSATFTVACIYAPEVYPTNLRATGVGITTAVGKIGGMVCPLIAVGMGSGCHQTLPVILFEVTILLSGLSIILLPFETKGKELTDNIDSHVQHMGDQGYAYTLDEALSTIGFGKFQVGVLAYAGLGWVAEAMEMMLLSFVGPAIQPEWGLSSSQESLISTVAFFGMLVGALSWGVVSDSYGRKKGFLGSAIITSVAGLLSAFAPNYISLLILRCIVGVGIGCGHVFTSWFLEFVPIPNRGAWMVVFSTFWTVGTIIEASLAWWIMPTYGWRLLLVLSAVPSLVALLSYGLVPESPRYLCTQGRLTEAQSILANGAALNCKDLPKGLLVSDHINESTIEGQSSESTALLSSTKNESNNCQRNPSSIVMLLSPNLTRTTLLLWFLYFGNTFSYYGIVLLTSQLSIGQSECDLTTLQSDNIDDSSLYVNVFITSLAELPGLALAAFILDRVGRKISMEIMLVAGFVLLLPLVVHQNAIMTTGSLFGARMFISASFIVVCIYAPEVYPTHLRTTGVGIATAIGRIGGMVSPLIAVGMGSNCHQTLPVVLFEVIILLSGLSVMLLPFETSGKELADTSDLPVQHVQVE
;
A
#
# COMPACT_ATOMS: atom_id res chain seq x y z
N MET A 1 42.54 -18.61 42.95
CA MET A 1 41.33 -19.10 42.28
C MET A 1 40.29 -18.04 42.50
N GLY A 2 40.05 -17.22 41.48
CA GLY A 2 39.35 -15.94 41.59
C GLY A 2 37.84 -16.09 41.46
N ASP A 3 37.13 -15.25 42.23
CA ASP A 3 35.68 -15.03 42.20
C ASP A 3 35.20 -14.69 40.77
N GLN A 4 34.60 -15.67 40.10
CA GLN A 4 33.62 -15.41 39.04
C GLN A 4 32.25 -15.37 39.72
N GLY A 5 31.63 -14.19 39.76
CA GLY A 5 30.29 -14.02 40.34
C GLY A 5 29.28 -14.97 39.68
N TYR A 6 28.67 -15.84 40.48
CA TYR A 6 27.59 -16.75 40.08
C TYR A 6 26.40 -15.94 39.57
N THR A 7 26.18 -15.94 38.26
CA THR A 7 25.08 -15.21 37.60
C THR A 7 24.48 -16.11 36.54
N TYR A 8 23.16 -16.07 36.37
CA TYR A 8 22.45 -16.86 35.36
C TYR A 8 21.44 -15.99 34.60
N THR A 9 21.15 -16.38 33.36
CA THR A 9 20.21 -15.65 32.49
C THR A 9 18.78 -16.15 32.65
N LEU A 10 17.80 -15.34 32.24
CA LEU A 10 16.39 -15.73 32.27
C LEU A 10 16.12 -17.01 31.45
N ASP A 11 16.74 -17.12 30.27
CA ASP A 11 16.52 -18.27 29.39
C ASP A 11 17.15 -19.55 29.95
N GLU A 12 18.29 -19.43 30.66
CA GLU A 12 18.89 -20.52 31.40
C GLU A 12 18.01 -20.98 32.57
N ALA A 13 17.38 -20.06 33.30
CA ALA A 13 16.40 -20.37 34.35
C ALA A 13 15.16 -21.09 33.77
N ILE A 14 14.59 -20.62 32.67
CA ILE A 14 13.41 -21.26 32.05
C ILE A 14 13.78 -22.65 31.50
N SER A 15 14.98 -22.81 30.92
CA SER A 15 15.45 -24.09 30.40
C SER A 15 15.67 -25.13 31.51
N THR A 16 16.22 -24.72 32.66
CA THR A 16 16.45 -25.59 33.82
C THR A 16 15.14 -26.00 34.49
N ILE A 17 14.21 -25.05 34.69
CA ILE A 17 12.83 -25.33 35.16
C ILE A 17 12.13 -26.32 34.21
N GLY A 18 12.33 -26.19 32.89
CA GLY A 18 11.71 -27.04 31.88
C GLY A 18 10.17 -26.97 31.89
N PHE A 19 9.52 -27.81 31.08
CA PHE A 19 8.06 -27.89 31.05
C PHE A 19 7.54 -28.82 32.17
N GLY A 20 6.70 -28.31 33.07
CA GLY A 20 6.12 -29.07 34.18
C GLY A 20 4.73 -28.60 34.60
N ASN A 21 4.32 -28.89 35.84
CA ASN A 21 2.99 -28.57 36.36
C ASN A 21 2.66 -27.07 36.31
N PHE A 22 3.66 -26.21 36.53
CA PHE A 22 3.46 -24.77 36.42
C PHE A 22 3.08 -24.35 34.99
N GLN A 23 3.83 -24.82 33.99
CA GLN A 23 3.55 -24.51 32.58
C GLN A 23 2.23 -25.14 32.11
N LEU A 24 1.81 -26.28 32.67
CA LEU A 24 0.48 -26.84 32.43
C LEU A 24 -0.65 -25.92 32.91
N ILE A 25 -0.50 -25.29 34.08
CA ILE A 25 -1.49 -24.33 34.59
C ILE A 25 -1.53 -23.08 33.69
N VAL A 26 -0.36 -22.58 33.28
CA VAL A 26 -0.26 -21.44 32.33
C VAL A 26 -0.89 -21.80 30.98
N LEU A 27 -0.62 -23.00 30.45
CA LEU A 27 -1.21 -23.51 29.21
C LEU A 27 -2.74 -23.64 29.32
N ALA A 28 -3.25 -24.18 30.43
CA ALA A 28 -4.68 -24.33 30.64
C ALA A 28 -5.41 -22.97 30.68
N TYR A 29 -4.82 -21.97 31.35
CA TYR A 29 -5.38 -20.61 31.40
C TYR A 29 -5.34 -19.93 30.02
N ALA A 30 -4.18 -19.95 29.34
CA ALA A 30 -4.05 -19.36 28.02
C ALA A 30 -4.99 -20.06 27.01
N GLY A 31 -5.07 -21.39 27.09
CA GLY A 31 -5.95 -22.23 26.28
C GLY A 31 -7.44 -21.94 26.51
N LEU A 32 -7.84 -21.63 27.74
CA LEU A 32 -9.22 -21.21 28.05
C LEU A 32 -9.58 -19.90 27.33
N GLY A 33 -8.67 -18.93 27.30
CA GLY A 33 -8.84 -17.70 26.51
C GLY A 33 -8.92 -17.97 25.00
N TRP A 34 -8.15 -18.94 24.51
CA TRP A 34 -8.13 -19.35 23.10
C TRP A 34 -9.42 -20.08 22.68
N ILE A 35 -9.96 -20.95 23.56
CA ILE A 35 -11.29 -21.55 23.40
C ILE A 35 -12.35 -20.45 23.30
N ALA A 36 -12.30 -19.48 24.21
CA ALA A 36 -13.28 -18.41 24.29
C ALA A 36 -13.30 -17.55 23.01
N GLU A 37 -12.12 -17.21 22.47
CA GLU A 37 -12.01 -16.47 21.21
C GLU A 37 -12.55 -17.28 20.03
N ALA A 38 -12.21 -18.57 19.94
CA ALA A 38 -12.68 -19.45 18.89
C ALA A 38 -14.21 -19.61 18.89
N MET A 39 -14.82 -19.70 20.08
CA MET A 39 -16.28 -19.77 20.22
C MET A 39 -16.97 -18.51 19.72
N GLU A 40 -16.52 -17.32 20.14
CA GLU A 40 -17.09 -16.05 19.66
C GLU A 40 -16.88 -15.81 18.17
N MET A 41 -15.77 -16.29 17.60
CA MET A 41 -15.55 -16.23 16.15
C MET A 41 -16.51 -17.15 15.39
N MET A 42 -16.76 -18.34 15.90
CA MET A 42 -17.65 -19.32 15.27
C MET A 42 -19.13 -18.92 15.36
N LEU A 43 -19.50 -18.21 16.42
CA LEU A 43 -20.84 -17.67 16.64
C LEU A 43 -21.32 -16.76 15.51
N LEU A 44 -20.40 -16.07 14.81
CA LEU A 44 -20.72 -15.25 13.64
C LEU A 44 -21.43 -16.03 12.51
N SER A 45 -21.12 -17.31 12.35
CA SER A 45 -21.71 -18.18 11.32
C SER A 45 -23.12 -18.69 11.67
N PHE A 46 -23.55 -18.54 12.92
CA PHE A 46 -24.88 -18.97 13.38
C PHE A 46 -25.84 -17.80 13.62
N VAL A 47 -25.32 -16.67 14.10
CA VAL A 47 -26.14 -15.54 14.54
C VAL A 47 -26.71 -14.75 13.36
N GLY A 48 -25.93 -14.54 12.29
CA GLY A 48 -26.40 -13.84 11.08
C GLY A 48 -27.65 -14.49 10.49
N PRO A 49 -27.57 -15.77 10.06
CA PRO A 49 -28.71 -16.49 9.48
C PRO A 49 -29.92 -16.62 10.42
N ALA A 50 -29.70 -16.66 11.74
CA ALA A 50 -30.79 -16.79 12.70
C ALA A 50 -31.55 -15.49 13.00
N ILE A 51 -30.89 -14.34 12.77
CA ILE A 51 -31.46 -13.02 13.02
C ILE A 51 -32.07 -12.43 11.74
N GLN A 52 -31.47 -12.68 10.58
CA GLN A 52 -31.90 -12.17 9.28
C GLN A 52 -33.44 -12.31 9.05
N PRO A 53 -34.06 -13.50 9.18
CA PRO A 53 -35.51 -13.64 8.97
C PRO A 53 -36.35 -13.05 10.11
N LYS A 54 -35.81 -12.93 11.33
CA LYS A 54 -36.56 -12.40 12.50
C LYS A 54 -36.68 -10.88 12.47
N TRP A 55 -35.66 -10.20 11.98
CA TRP A 55 -35.61 -8.74 11.91
C TRP A 55 -35.73 -8.19 10.49
N GLY A 56 -35.88 -9.05 9.47
CA GLY A 56 -36.04 -8.64 8.08
C GLY A 56 -34.82 -7.92 7.53
N LEU A 57 -33.62 -8.37 7.91
CA LEU A 57 -32.36 -7.71 7.55
C LEU A 57 -31.99 -7.99 6.08
N SER A 58 -31.43 -6.98 5.41
CA SER A 58 -30.74 -7.14 4.13
C SER A 58 -29.45 -7.95 4.30
N SER A 59 -28.96 -8.58 3.21
CA SER A 59 -27.69 -9.31 3.22
C SER A 59 -26.48 -8.44 3.61
N SER A 60 -26.52 -7.16 3.23
CA SER A 60 -25.55 -6.16 3.68
C SER A 60 -25.61 -5.95 5.20
N GLU A 61 -26.81 -5.82 5.78
CA GLU A 61 -26.97 -5.65 7.23
C GLU A 61 -26.58 -6.90 8.01
N GLU A 62 -26.84 -8.10 7.49
CA GLU A 62 -26.37 -9.36 8.08
C GLU A 62 -24.84 -9.42 8.09
N SER A 63 -24.20 -9.15 6.95
CA SER A 63 -22.73 -9.17 6.83
C SER A 63 -22.05 -8.14 7.74
N LEU A 64 -22.74 -7.04 8.04
CA LEU A 64 -22.23 -5.95 8.85
C LEU A 64 -22.09 -6.34 10.34
N ILE A 65 -22.91 -7.27 10.84
CA ILE A 65 -22.80 -7.82 12.21
C ILE A 65 -21.41 -8.43 12.43
N SER A 66 -20.95 -9.24 11.48
CA SER A 66 -19.63 -9.89 11.52
C SER A 66 -18.50 -8.91 11.25
N THR A 67 -18.69 -8.02 10.27
CA THR A 67 -17.70 -6.99 9.87
C THR A 67 -17.33 -6.08 11.04
N VAL A 68 -18.33 -5.64 11.82
CA VAL A 68 -18.12 -4.75 12.98
C VAL A 68 -17.41 -5.45 14.14
N ALA A 69 -17.64 -6.75 14.33
CA ALA A 69 -16.88 -7.53 15.31
C ALA A 69 -15.39 -7.59 14.93
N PHE A 70 -15.06 -7.80 13.65
CA PHE A 70 -13.67 -7.75 13.16
C PHE A 70 -13.04 -6.37 13.26
N PHE A 71 -13.80 -5.30 12.99
CA PHE A 71 -13.35 -3.93 13.21
C PHE A 71 -13.00 -3.69 14.69
N GLY A 72 -13.86 -4.15 15.61
CA GLY A 72 -13.56 -4.17 17.03
C GLY A 72 -12.26 -4.91 17.34
N MET A 73 -12.05 -6.10 16.77
CA MET A 73 -10.83 -6.89 16.95
C MET A 73 -9.57 -6.19 16.46
N LEU A 74 -9.66 -5.44 15.35
CA LEU A 74 -8.55 -4.64 14.83
C LEU A 74 -8.14 -3.57 15.85
N VAL A 75 -9.11 -2.81 16.34
CA VAL A 75 -8.89 -1.76 17.35
C VAL A 75 -8.38 -2.37 18.66
N GLY A 76 -9.00 -3.47 19.10
CA GLY A 76 -8.61 -4.21 20.30
C GLY A 76 -7.19 -4.79 20.22
N ALA A 77 -6.80 -5.34 19.07
CA ALA A 77 -5.47 -5.90 18.88
C ALA A 77 -4.37 -4.85 19.07
N TYR A 78 -4.59 -3.65 18.54
CA TYR A 78 -3.69 -2.53 18.78
C TYR A 78 -3.69 -2.07 20.25
N LEU A 79 -4.88 -1.80 20.81
CA LEU A 79 -5.03 -1.30 22.17
C LEU A 79 -4.42 -2.23 23.22
N TRP A 80 -4.79 -3.52 23.18
CA TRP A 80 -4.32 -4.49 24.16
C TRP A 80 -2.83 -4.81 23.99
N GLY A 81 -2.28 -4.74 22.78
CA GLY A 81 -0.83 -4.83 22.56
C GLY A 81 -0.08 -3.72 23.31
N VAL A 82 -0.50 -2.46 23.11
CA VAL A 82 0.11 -1.29 23.79
C VAL A 82 -0.06 -1.36 25.31
N VAL A 83 -1.26 -1.69 25.78
CA VAL A 83 -1.54 -1.81 27.23
C VAL A 83 -0.70 -2.92 27.85
N SER A 84 -0.55 -4.05 27.16
CA SER A 84 0.21 -5.20 27.61
C SER A 84 1.71 -4.92 27.69
N ASP A 85 2.26 -4.17 26.72
CA ASP A 85 3.66 -3.75 26.72
C ASP A 85 3.94 -2.64 27.76
N SER A 86 2.97 -1.76 28.04
CA SER A 86 3.18 -0.59 28.92
C SER A 86 2.88 -0.87 30.40
N TYR A 87 1.86 -1.69 30.68
CA TYR A 87 1.34 -1.90 32.03
C TYR A 87 1.48 -3.35 32.53
N GLY A 88 1.90 -4.28 31.67
CA GLY A 88 2.11 -5.70 31.96
C GLY A 88 1.11 -6.62 31.28
N ARG A 89 1.56 -7.84 30.96
CA ARG A 89 0.79 -8.86 30.22
C ARG A 89 -0.46 -9.25 30.99
N LYS A 90 -0.33 -9.41 32.30
CA LYS A 90 -1.43 -9.78 33.21
C LYS A 90 -2.60 -8.79 33.17
N LYS A 91 -2.33 -7.48 33.14
CA LYS A 91 -3.37 -6.44 33.11
C LYS A 91 -4.07 -6.36 31.76
N GLY A 92 -3.34 -6.57 30.66
CA GLY A 92 -3.91 -6.66 29.31
C GLY A 92 -4.91 -7.80 29.20
N LEU A 93 -4.55 -8.99 29.69
CA LEU A 93 -5.45 -10.16 29.72
C LEU A 93 -6.71 -9.91 30.56
N LEU A 94 -6.57 -9.27 31.72
CA LEU A 94 -7.71 -8.93 32.57
C LEU A 94 -8.68 -7.98 31.85
N GLY A 95 -8.15 -6.90 31.26
CA GLY A 95 -8.97 -5.91 30.57
C GLY A 95 -9.73 -6.51 29.40
N ALA A 96 -9.05 -7.30 28.56
CA ALA A 96 -9.67 -8.00 27.43
C ALA A 96 -10.80 -8.95 27.89
N ALA A 97 -10.55 -9.75 28.94
CA ALA A 97 -11.53 -10.67 29.47
C ALA A 97 -12.77 -9.96 30.06
N ILE A 98 -12.58 -8.84 30.78
CA ILE A 98 -13.70 -8.05 31.34
C ILE A 98 -14.59 -7.52 30.22
N ILE A 99 -14.00 -6.90 29.20
CA ILE A 99 -14.77 -6.32 28.09
C ILE A 99 -15.51 -7.42 27.33
N SER A 100 -14.83 -8.53 27.00
CA SER A 100 -15.45 -9.66 26.29
C SER A 100 -16.61 -10.28 27.07
N THR A 101 -16.45 -10.53 28.39
CA THR A 101 -17.53 -11.13 29.19
C THR A 101 -18.73 -10.20 29.33
N VAL A 102 -18.50 -8.92 29.66
CA VAL A 102 -19.60 -7.97 29.88
C VAL A 102 -20.36 -7.71 28.57
N ALA A 103 -19.64 -7.40 27.49
CA ALA A 103 -20.27 -7.12 26.20
C ALA A 103 -20.90 -8.38 25.57
N GLY A 104 -20.29 -9.56 25.77
CA GLY A 104 -20.82 -10.85 25.31
C GLY A 104 -22.17 -11.16 25.96
N LEU A 105 -22.25 -11.07 27.29
CA LEU A 105 -23.49 -11.28 28.04
C LEU A 105 -24.55 -10.23 27.70
N LEU A 106 -24.18 -8.95 27.59
CA LEU A 106 -25.11 -7.89 27.21
C LEU A 106 -25.67 -8.09 25.80
N SER A 107 -24.90 -8.68 24.88
CA SER A 107 -25.36 -8.96 23.51
C SER A 107 -26.58 -9.91 23.48
N ALA A 108 -26.68 -10.86 24.43
CA ALA A 108 -27.84 -11.75 24.55
C ALA A 108 -29.15 -10.99 24.86
N PHE A 109 -29.02 -9.82 25.50
CA PHE A 109 -30.14 -8.96 25.89
C PHE A 109 -30.42 -7.84 24.87
N ALA A 110 -29.71 -7.77 23.73
CA ALA A 110 -29.89 -6.71 22.74
C ALA A 110 -31.36 -6.58 22.28
N PRO A 111 -31.99 -5.40 22.42
CA PRO A 111 -33.39 -5.20 22.02
C PRO A 111 -33.56 -4.93 20.52
N ASN A 112 -32.55 -4.36 19.85
CA ASN A 112 -32.63 -3.98 18.44
C ASN A 112 -31.30 -4.23 17.70
N TYR A 113 -31.34 -4.19 16.37
CA TYR A 113 -30.18 -4.42 15.50
C TYR A 113 -28.99 -3.51 15.84
N THR A 114 -29.22 -2.21 16.01
CA THR A 114 -28.16 -1.23 16.31
C THR A 114 -27.47 -1.52 17.64
N SER A 115 -28.24 -1.89 18.68
CA SER A 115 -27.67 -2.26 19.98
C SER A 115 -26.82 -3.52 19.88
N LEU A 116 -27.26 -4.51 19.10
CA LEU A 116 -26.47 -5.73 18.86
C LEU A 116 -25.16 -5.40 18.13
N LEU A 117 -25.22 -4.54 17.12
CA LEU A 117 -24.06 -4.11 16.33
C LEU A 117 -23.01 -3.39 17.20
N VAL A 118 -23.45 -2.44 18.04
CA VAL A 118 -22.55 -1.74 18.97
C VAL A 118 -21.94 -2.71 19.98
N LEU A 119 -22.75 -3.60 20.57
CA LEU A 119 -22.26 -4.59 21.53
C LEU A 119 -21.28 -5.58 20.89
N ARG A 120 -21.53 -6.02 19.65
CA ARG A 120 -20.61 -6.87 18.87
C ARG A 120 -19.30 -6.15 18.55
N CYS A 121 -19.34 -4.84 18.27
CA CYS A 121 -18.12 -4.03 18.15
C CYS A 121 -17.30 -4.07 19.44
N ILE A 122 -17.95 -3.88 20.60
CA ILE A 122 -17.29 -3.86 21.90
C ILE A 122 -16.74 -5.26 22.26
N VAL A 123 -17.49 -6.32 21.97
CA VAL A 123 -17.00 -7.71 22.07
C VAL A 123 -15.73 -7.85 21.23
N GLY A 124 -15.75 -7.40 19.98
CA GLY A 124 -14.57 -7.37 19.11
C GLY A 124 -13.36 -6.69 19.75
N VAL A 125 -13.54 -5.52 20.37
CA VAL A 125 -12.46 -4.81 21.09
C VAL A 125 -11.87 -5.68 22.21
N GLY A 126 -12.69 -6.43 22.96
CA GLY A 126 -12.22 -7.41 23.93
C GLY A 126 -11.46 -8.59 23.29
N LEU A 127 -12.05 -9.20 22.25
CA LEU A 127 -11.48 -10.33 21.51
C LEU A 127 -10.11 -10.03 20.88
N GLY A 128 -9.87 -8.76 20.50
CA GLY A 128 -8.58 -8.32 19.97
C GLY A 128 -7.38 -8.62 20.90
N GLY A 129 -7.61 -8.86 22.20
CA GLY A 129 -6.57 -9.22 23.17
C GLY A 129 -6.00 -10.64 23.05
N GLY A 130 -6.53 -11.50 22.18
CA GLY A 130 -6.11 -12.91 22.05
C GLY A 130 -4.60 -13.13 21.81
N HIS A 131 -3.98 -12.27 21.01
CA HIS A 131 -2.54 -12.31 20.74
C HIS A 131 -1.66 -12.01 21.97
N VAL A 132 -2.22 -11.40 23.02
CA VAL A 132 -1.53 -11.22 24.31
C VAL A 132 -1.42 -12.56 25.03
N SER A 133 -2.42 -13.44 24.94
CA SER A 133 -2.39 -14.79 25.52
C SER A 133 -1.31 -15.66 24.90
N THR A 134 -1.15 -15.58 23.57
CA THR A 134 -0.10 -16.33 22.85
C THR A 134 1.30 -15.83 23.23
N SER A 135 1.49 -14.51 23.28
CA SER A 135 2.75 -13.89 23.69
C SER A 135 3.09 -14.21 25.15
N TRP A 136 2.11 -14.13 26.05
CA TRP A 136 2.26 -14.46 27.46
C TRP A 136 2.64 -15.92 27.67
N PHE A 137 1.95 -16.87 27.03
CA PHE A 137 2.28 -18.30 27.13
C PHE A 137 3.72 -18.58 26.65
N LEU A 138 4.12 -17.96 25.54
CA LEU A 138 5.45 -18.11 24.95
C LEU A 138 6.60 -17.70 25.88
N GLU A 139 6.37 -16.77 26.82
CA GLU A 139 7.37 -16.29 27.76
C GLU A 139 7.66 -17.29 28.91
N PHE A 140 6.89 -18.39 29.01
CA PHE A 140 7.09 -19.45 30.00
C PHE A 140 7.62 -20.78 29.43
N ILE A 141 7.78 -20.89 28.11
CA ILE A 141 8.14 -22.16 27.44
C ILE A 141 9.65 -22.21 27.16
N PRO A 142 10.33 -23.34 27.44
CA PRO A 142 11.73 -23.54 27.06
C PRO A 142 11.94 -23.51 25.54
N ILE A 143 13.10 -22.98 25.10
CA ILE A 143 13.45 -22.80 23.69
C ILE A 143 13.43 -24.12 22.91
N SER A 144 13.89 -25.22 23.52
CA SER A 144 14.11 -26.52 22.87
C SER A 144 12.85 -27.17 22.27
N ASN A 145 11.68 -26.94 22.87
CA ASN A 145 10.40 -27.58 22.48
C ASN A 145 9.29 -26.55 22.18
N ARG A 146 9.65 -25.29 21.92
CA ARG A 146 8.69 -24.18 21.79
C ARG A 146 7.65 -24.41 20.68
N GLY A 147 8.08 -24.91 19.51
CA GLY A 147 7.19 -25.16 18.37
C GLY A 147 6.10 -26.19 18.68
N LEU A 148 6.46 -27.32 19.29
CA LEU A 148 5.52 -28.39 19.66
C LEU A 148 4.44 -27.87 20.63
N TRP A 149 4.85 -27.15 21.68
CA TRP A 149 3.92 -26.61 22.67
C TRP A 149 3.01 -25.52 22.11
N MET A 150 3.45 -24.77 21.10
CA MET A 150 2.60 -23.82 20.37
C MET A 150 1.56 -24.50 19.50
N VAL A 151 1.87 -25.67 18.92
CA VAL A 151 0.86 -26.49 18.23
C VAL A 151 -0.16 -27.04 19.22
N VAL A 152 0.29 -27.55 20.38
CA VAL A 152 -0.61 -28.01 21.46
C VAL A 152 -1.53 -26.89 21.95
N PHE A 153 -0.99 -25.68 22.12
CA PHE A 153 -1.79 -24.49 22.44
C PHE A 153 -2.82 -24.18 21.34
N SER A 154 -2.45 -24.33 20.07
CA SER A 154 -3.36 -24.07 18.94
C SER A 154 -4.55 -25.05 18.91
N THR A 155 -4.42 -26.27 19.44
CA THR A 155 -5.53 -27.24 19.55
C THR A 155 -6.71 -26.70 20.35
N PHE A 156 -6.48 -25.79 21.31
CA PHE A 156 -7.56 -25.16 22.08
C PHE A 156 -8.52 -24.34 21.20
N TRP A 157 -8.05 -23.81 20.07
CA TRP A 157 -8.90 -23.13 19.09
C TRP A 157 -9.92 -24.10 18.49
N THR A 158 -9.43 -25.25 18.03
CA THR A 158 -10.27 -26.30 17.46
C THR A 158 -11.26 -26.85 18.48
N VAL A 159 -10.85 -27.01 19.74
CA VAL A 159 -11.78 -27.38 20.82
C VAL A 159 -12.90 -26.34 20.95
N GLY A 160 -12.58 -25.04 20.91
CA GLY A 160 -13.59 -23.97 20.96
C GLY A 160 -14.55 -23.98 19.77
N THR A 161 -14.05 -24.15 18.53
CA THR A 161 -14.93 -24.22 17.35
C THR A 161 -15.87 -25.41 17.38
N ILE A 162 -15.39 -26.59 17.80
CA ILE A 162 -16.22 -27.80 17.95
C ILE A 162 -17.24 -27.61 19.08
N MET A 163 -16.82 -27.00 20.19
CA MET A 163 -17.69 -26.73 21.33
C MET A 163 -18.81 -25.77 20.96
N GLU A 164 -18.53 -24.69 20.23
CA GLU A 164 -19.54 -23.75 19.74
C GLU A 164 -20.50 -24.40 18.73
N ALA A 165 -19.98 -25.17 17.76
CA ALA A 165 -20.83 -25.88 16.80
C ALA A 165 -21.75 -26.91 17.49
N SER A 166 -21.24 -27.61 18.50
CA SER A 166 -22.04 -28.53 19.34
C SER A 166 -23.10 -27.79 20.15
N LEU A 167 -22.74 -26.64 20.71
CA LEU A 167 -23.64 -25.80 21.47
C LEU A 167 -24.75 -25.22 20.57
N ALA A 168 -24.40 -24.77 19.37
CA ALA A 168 -25.36 -24.31 18.37
C ALA A 168 -26.34 -25.42 17.99
N TRP A 169 -25.85 -26.64 17.73
CA TRP A 169 -26.71 -27.79 17.43
C TRP A 169 -27.72 -28.11 18.55
N LEU A 170 -27.31 -28.01 19.81
CA LEU A 170 -28.18 -28.32 20.96
C LEU A 170 -29.14 -27.18 21.33
N ILE A 171 -28.67 -25.93 21.29
CA ILE A 171 -29.35 -24.77 21.86
C ILE A 171 -30.20 -24.03 20.83
N MET A 172 -29.73 -23.92 19.58
CA MET A 172 -30.45 -23.14 18.54
C MET A 172 -31.88 -23.64 18.28
N PRO A 173 -32.14 -24.96 18.17
CA PRO A 173 -33.50 -25.45 17.92
C PRO A 173 -34.46 -25.25 19.09
N SER A 174 -33.96 -25.27 20.33
CA SER A 174 -34.79 -25.32 21.55
C SER A 174 -34.95 -23.96 22.23
N TYR A 175 -33.88 -23.17 22.28
CA TYR A 175 -33.80 -21.93 23.07
C TYR A 175 -33.43 -20.70 22.22
N GLY A 176 -32.89 -20.89 21.02
CA GLY A 176 -32.61 -19.84 20.04
C GLY A 176 -31.32 -19.03 20.28
N TRP A 177 -31.05 -18.08 19.39
CA TRP A 177 -29.76 -17.36 19.29
C TRP A 177 -29.35 -16.59 20.55
N ARG A 178 -30.30 -16.08 21.35
CA ARG A 178 -29.97 -15.31 22.58
C ARG A 178 -29.26 -16.18 23.62
N TRP A 179 -29.69 -17.43 23.77
CA TRP A 179 -29.07 -18.38 24.69
C TRP A 179 -27.70 -18.84 24.19
N LEU A 180 -27.55 -18.99 22.87
CA LEU A 180 -26.25 -19.25 22.27
C LEU A 180 -25.25 -18.14 22.64
N LEU A 181 -25.59 -16.86 22.36
CA LEU A 181 -24.76 -15.70 22.71
C LEU A 181 -24.34 -15.68 24.19
N GLY A 182 -25.27 -15.97 25.10
CA GLY A 182 -25.00 -15.93 26.53
C GLY A 182 -24.09 -17.09 26.99
N LEU A 183 -24.29 -18.29 26.45
CA LEU A 183 -23.51 -19.47 26.80
C LEU A 183 -22.09 -19.44 26.20
N SER A 184 -21.91 -18.82 25.03
CA SER A 184 -20.58 -18.64 24.41
C SER A 184 -19.68 -17.69 25.20
N ALA A 185 -20.23 -16.84 26.07
CA ALA A 185 -19.45 -15.96 26.97
C ALA A 185 -18.90 -16.69 28.22
N VAL A 186 -19.31 -17.93 28.48
CA VAL A 186 -18.94 -18.70 29.70
C VAL A 186 -17.42 -18.95 29.83
N PRO A 187 -16.68 -19.31 28.77
CA PRO A 187 -15.22 -19.49 28.89
C PRO A 187 -14.48 -18.21 29.29
N TYR A 188 -14.90 -17.04 28.79
CA TYR A 188 -14.34 -15.76 29.23
C TYR A 188 -14.67 -15.45 30.69
N LEU A 189 -15.89 -15.77 31.14
CA LEU A 189 -16.26 -15.66 32.56
C LEU A 189 -15.38 -16.59 33.43
N ALA A 190 -15.12 -17.81 32.97
CA ALA A 190 -14.20 -18.72 33.65
C ALA A 190 -12.77 -18.17 33.69
N ALA A 191 -12.28 -17.55 32.61
CA ALA A 191 -10.98 -16.90 32.57
C ALA A 191 -10.87 -15.73 33.57
N LEU A 192 -11.97 -15.00 33.82
CA LEU A 192 -12.03 -13.98 34.88
C LEU A 192 -12.00 -14.59 36.27
N LEU A 193 -12.74 -15.67 36.52
CA LEU A 193 -12.77 -16.35 37.82
C LEU A 193 -11.40 -16.92 38.21
N PHE A 194 -10.65 -17.45 37.23
CA PHE A 194 -9.31 -18.02 37.45
C PHE A 194 -8.17 -17.00 37.31
N TYR A 195 -8.47 -15.70 37.15
CA TYR A 195 -7.45 -14.65 36.99
C TYR A 195 -6.44 -14.59 38.16
N GLY A 196 -6.84 -14.98 39.38
CA GLY A 196 -5.95 -15.05 40.54
C GLY A 196 -4.75 -15.99 40.37
N LEU A 197 -4.86 -16.99 39.48
CA LEU A 197 -3.80 -17.95 39.19
C LEU A 197 -2.76 -17.43 38.19
N VAL A 198 -3.03 -16.30 37.53
CA VAL A 198 -2.20 -15.75 36.44
C VAL A 198 -0.96 -15.05 37.01
N PRO A 199 0.27 -15.58 36.81
CA PRO A 199 1.49 -14.83 37.06
C PRO A 199 1.73 -13.73 36.02
N GLU A 200 2.44 -12.68 36.41
CA GLU A 200 3.02 -11.75 35.43
C GLU A 200 4.19 -12.41 34.69
N SER A 201 4.51 -11.94 33.49
CA SER A 201 5.66 -12.50 32.77
C SER A 201 7.00 -12.18 33.47
N PRO A 202 7.87 -13.20 33.69
CA PRO A 202 9.24 -12.99 34.14
C PRO A 202 10.05 -12.09 33.20
N ARG A 203 9.86 -12.23 31.88
CA ARG A 203 10.60 -11.46 30.88
C ARG A 203 10.20 -10.00 30.89
N TYR A 204 8.90 -9.70 31.01
CA TYR A 204 8.41 -8.33 31.21
C TYR A 204 8.99 -7.70 32.49
N LEU A 205 8.98 -8.42 33.61
CA LEU A 205 9.51 -7.91 34.88
C LEU A 205 11.02 -7.61 34.81
N CYS A 206 11.81 -8.44 34.11
CA CYS A 206 13.22 -8.17 33.86
C CYS A 206 13.44 -6.90 33.02
N THR A 207 12.61 -6.65 31.99
CA THR A 207 12.71 -5.43 31.16
C THR A 207 12.35 -4.16 31.92
N GLN A 208 11.48 -4.25 32.92
CA GLN A 208 11.09 -3.13 33.80
C GLN A 208 12.05 -2.94 34.98
N GLY A 209 13.14 -3.73 35.08
CA GLY A 209 14.09 -3.67 36.19
C GLY A 209 13.58 -4.27 37.51
N ARG A 210 12.42 -4.95 37.52
CA ARG A 210 11.80 -5.56 38.71
C ARG A 210 12.32 -7.00 38.93
N LEU A 211 13.63 -7.14 39.11
CA LEU A 211 14.32 -8.44 39.18
C LEU A 211 13.87 -9.32 40.36
N ALA A 212 13.56 -8.74 41.53
CA ALA A 212 13.09 -9.48 42.69
C ALA A 212 11.74 -10.19 42.45
N GLU A 213 10.84 -9.54 41.71
CA GLU A 213 9.55 -10.14 41.37
C GLU A 213 9.70 -11.20 40.27
N ALA A 214 10.58 -10.97 39.30
CA ALA A 214 10.90 -11.98 38.29
C ALA A 214 11.46 -13.25 38.94
N GLN A 215 12.39 -13.09 39.88
CA GLN A 215 12.96 -14.19 40.66
C GLN A 215 11.90 -14.93 41.48
N TYR A 216 10.99 -14.22 42.16
CA TYR A 216 9.89 -14.85 42.88
C TYR A 216 9.00 -15.73 41.99
N ILE A 217 8.68 -15.29 40.77
CA ILE A 217 7.89 -16.08 39.82
C ILE A 217 8.64 -17.31 39.35
N LEU A 218 9.95 -17.19 39.10
CA LEU A 218 10.82 -18.31 38.73
C LEU A 218 10.95 -19.33 39.88
N GLU A 219 11.11 -18.87 41.12
CA GLU A 219 11.15 -19.73 42.32
C GLU A 219 9.83 -20.48 42.51
N LYS A 220 8.70 -19.79 42.32
CA LYS A 220 7.37 -20.42 42.34
C LYS A 220 7.22 -21.47 41.24
N GLY A 221 7.70 -21.19 40.03
CA GLY A 221 7.70 -22.13 38.91
C GLY A 221 8.58 -23.35 39.17
N ALA A 222 9.78 -23.14 39.73
CA ALA A 222 10.73 -24.17 40.09
C ALA A 222 10.18 -25.08 41.21
N ALA A 223 9.59 -24.50 42.25
CA ALA A 223 8.95 -25.23 43.36
C ALA A 223 7.79 -26.11 42.87
N LEU A 224 6.92 -25.59 42.00
CA LEU A 224 5.79 -26.35 41.43
C LEU A 224 6.23 -27.47 40.48
N ASN A 225 7.38 -27.29 39.81
CA ASN A 225 7.97 -28.29 38.93
C ASN A 225 8.94 -29.24 39.65
N GLN A 226 9.12 -29.10 40.97
CA GLN A 226 10.07 -29.88 41.77
C GLN A 226 11.50 -29.82 41.22
N LYS A 227 11.93 -28.62 40.79
CA LYS A 227 13.29 -28.37 40.31
C LYS A 227 13.94 -27.22 41.06
N GLU A 228 15.26 -27.18 41.03
CA GLU A 228 16.05 -26.10 41.60
C GLU A 228 16.47 -25.10 40.51
N LEU A 229 16.56 -23.83 40.90
CA LEU A 229 17.08 -22.77 40.04
C LEU A 229 18.61 -22.85 39.96
N PRO A 230 19.22 -22.33 38.88
CA PRO A 230 20.68 -22.20 38.79
C PRO A 230 21.24 -21.37 39.96
N VAL A 231 22.45 -21.70 40.40
CA VAL A 231 23.12 -20.96 41.49
C VAL A 231 23.61 -19.62 40.95
N GLY A 232 23.07 -18.51 41.47
CA GLY A 232 23.54 -17.16 41.12
C GLY A 232 22.50 -16.04 41.26
N LEU A 233 22.88 -14.83 40.85
CA LEU A 233 21.98 -13.68 40.72
C LEU A 233 21.44 -13.58 39.29
N LEU A 234 20.14 -13.31 39.15
CA LEU A 234 19.47 -13.10 37.86
C LEU A 234 19.96 -11.78 37.24
N ILE A 235 20.57 -11.84 36.05
CA ILE A 235 20.99 -10.66 35.28
C ILE A 235 20.03 -10.41 34.10
N SER A 236 19.73 -9.14 33.84
CA SER A 236 19.02 -8.68 32.63
C SER A 236 20.02 -8.38 31.50
N ASP A 237 19.71 -8.81 30.27
CA ASP A 237 20.59 -8.69 29.10
C ASP A 237 21.00 -7.23 28.74
N MET A 238 20.36 -6.22 29.35
CA MET A 238 20.60 -4.79 29.12
C MET A 238 21.90 -4.24 29.76
N ILE A 239 22.64 -5.02 30.55
CA ILE A 239 23.85 -4.57 31.28
C ILE A 239 25.14 -5.21 30.72
N LYS A 240 25.29 -5.26 29.39
CA LYS A 240 26.54 -5.75 28.75
C LYS A 240 27.53 -4.66 28.33
N GLU A 241 27.16 -3.38 28.38
CA GLU A 241 28.09 -2.29 28.07
C GLU A 241 28.66 -1.65 29.34
N VAL A 242 29.65 -2.31 29.94
CA VAL A 242 30.68 -1.61 30.70
C VAL A 242 31.98 -1.77 29.92
N PRO A 243 32.58 -0.68 29.40
CA PRO A 243 33.88 -0.77 28.76
C PRO A 243 34.89 -1.26 29.81
N LYS A 244 35.57 -2.36 29.50
CA LYS A 244 36.77 -2.80 30.22
C LYS A 244 37.85 -1.74 30.02
N ASN A 245 37.90 -0.76 30.91
CA ASN A 245 39.12 0.00 31.12
C ASN A 245 39.83 -0.60 32.33
N ASP A 246 40.97 -1.22 32.04
CA ASP A 246 41.98 -1.59 33.03
C ASP A 246 42.42 -0.34 33.78
N GLN A 247 42.10 -0.28 35.08
CA GLN A 247 42.93 0.26 36.16
C GLN A 247 42.19 0.13 37.50
N LEU A 248 42.69 -0.77 38.35
CA LEU A 248 42.45 -0.74 39.80
C LEU A 248 43.14 0.49 40.40
N PRO A 249 42.54 1.17 41.39
CA PRO A 249 42.90 0.86 42.77
C PRO A 249 41.75 0.94 43.83
N GLU A 250 41.87 0.00 44.77
CA GLU A 250 41.62 0.04 46.24
C GLU A 250 40.44 0.78 46.91
N ILE A 251 39.61 -0.06 47.56
CA ILE A 251 39.07 0.00 48.94
C ILE A 251 37.91 0.96 49.23
N THR A 252 36.72 0.35 49.27
CA THR A 252 35.71 0.39 50.36
C THR A 252 35.45 1.71 51.08
N GLU A 253 34.28 2.33 50.83
CA GLU A 253 33.52 3.02 51.88
C GLU A 253 32.01 3.09 51.53
N LEU A 254 31.22 2.42 52.37
CA LEU A 254 29.87 2.73 52.85
C LEU A 254 28.83 3.30 51.86
N LEU A 255 27.75 2.53 51.67
CA LEU A 255 26.41 3.03 51.35
C LEU A 255 26.06 4.28 52.18
N PRO A 256 25.52 5.33 51.55
CA PRO A 256 24.27 5.86 52.06
C PRO A 256 23.23 6.11 50.97
N LEU A 257 21.99 6.00 51.44
CA LEU A 257 20.72 6.23 50.76
C LEU A 257 20.66 7.55 49.96
N VAL A 258 20.09 7.42 48.76
CA VAL A 258 19.20 8.37 48.08
C VAL A 258 19.67 9.83 48.05
N SER A 259 20.15 10.27 46.88
CA SER A 259 19.85 11.62 46.40
C SER A 259 19.12 11.53 45.07
N ASN A 260 17.87 12.00 45.10
CA ASN A 260 17.01 12.22 43.96
C ASN A 260 17.72 13.13 42.95
N LYS A 261 18.11 12.56 41.81
CA LYS A 261 18.05 13.28 40.54
C LYS A 261 17.04 12.57 39.67
N THR A 262 15.86 13.17 39.60
CA THR A 262 14.87 12.97 38.55
C THR A 262 15.52 13.29 37.21
N SER A 263 16.14 12.29 36.60
CA SER A 263 16.25 12.21 35.15
C SER A 263 15.21 11.19 34.73
N ASP A 264 14.13 11.68 34.13
CA ASP A 264 13.10 10.88 33.49
C ASP A 264 13.75 9.78 32.64
N SER A 265 13.81 8.56 33.17
CA SER A 265 13.97 7.37 32.37
C SER A 265 12.63 7.14 31.66
N GLN A 266 12.34 7.97 30.66
CA GLN A 266 11.34 7.64 29.67
C GLN A 266 11.82 6.34 29.00
N SER A 267 11.28 5.21 29.45
CA SER A 267 11.28 4.00 28.65
C SER A 267 10.51 4.36 27.38
N LYS A 268 11.25 4.72 26.33
CA LYS A 268 10.66 4.97 25.02
C LYS A 268 9.98 3.67 24.64
N SER A 269 8.64 3.71 24.55
CA SER A 269 7.87 2.62 23.96
C SER A 269 8.53 2.26 22.62
N PRO A 270 8.68 0.95 22.29
CA PRO A 270 9.23 0.57 21.01
C PRO A 270 8.38 1.23 19.92
N SER A 271 9.01 2.13 19.19
CA SER A 271 8.32 2.88 18.15
C SER A 271 7.86 1.88 17.10
N ILE A 272 6.57 1.90 16.73
CA ILE A 272 5.99 1.08 15.65
C ILE A 272 6.82 1.20 14.37
N PHE A 273 7.46 2.36 14.18
CA PHE A 273 8.36 2.65 13.07
C PHE A 273 9.62 1.76 13.05
N MET A 274 10.02 1.13 14.15
CA MET A 274 11.12 0.15 14.19
C MET A 274 10.76 -1.16 13.48
N LEU A 275 9.47 -1.52 13.38
CA LEU A 275 9.01 -2.66 12.57
C LEU A 275 9.12 -2.36 11.06
N LEU A 276 9.06 -1.08 10.71
CA LEU A 276 9.27 -0.58 9.35
C LEU A 276 10.75 -0.25 9.09
N SER A 277 11.66 -0.74 9.94
CA SER A 277 13.09 -0.63 9.71
C SER A 277 13.49 -1.35 8.42
N PRO A 278 14.54 -0.88 7.73
CA PRO A 278 14.94 -1.38 6.41
C PRO A 278 15.26 -2.89 6.40
N ASN A 279 15.67 -3.44 7.54
CA ASN A 279 15.99 -4.86 7.68
C ASN A 279 14.76 -5.75 7.89
N LEU A 280 13.66 -5.21 8.41
CA LEU A 280 12.45 -5.97 8.74
C LEU A 280 11.26 -5.64 7.83
N ILE A 281 11.24 -4.50 7.13
CA ILE A 281 10.06 -4.03 6.38
C ILE A 281 9.59 -5.00 5.29
N LYS A 282 10.50 -5.62 4.53
CA LYS A 282 10.14 -6.60 3.49
C LYS A 282 9.43 -7.80 4.11
N THR A 283 9.98 -8.35 5.20
CA THR A 283 9.41 -9.51 5.88
C THR A 283 8.11 -9.14 6.59
N THR A 284 8.05 -7.96 7.18
CA THR A 284 6.86 -7.41 7.86
C THR A 284 5.70 -7.23 6.89
N LEU A 285 5.91 -6.60 5.72
CA LEU A 285 4.86 -6.40 4.71
C LEU A 285 4.38 -7.71 4.09
N LEU A 286 5.30 -8.65 3.81
CA LEU A 286 4.92 -9.99 3.32
C LEU A 286 4.13 -10.76 4.38
N LEU A 287 4.48 -10.64 5.66
CA LEU A 287 3.73 -11.24 6.76
C LEU A 287 2.36 -10.58 6.94
N TRP A 288 2.25 -9.26 6.81
CA TRP A 288 0.98 -8.55 6.86
C TRP A 288 0.03 -9.03 5.75
N PHE A 289 0.54 -9.14 4.52
CA PHE A 289 -0.24 -9.61 3.39
C PHE A 289 -0.61 -11.10 3.52
N LEU A 290 0.31 -11.94 4.01
CA LEU A 290 0.05 -13.35 4.31
C LEU A 290 -1.06 -13.50 5.36
N TYR A 291 -1.01 -12.73 6.45
CA TYR A 291 -2.02 -12.74 7.49
C TYR A 291 -3.37 -12.23 7.00
N PHE A 292 -3.38 -11.18 6.18
CA PHE A 292 -4.60 -10.68 5.53
C PHE A 292 -5.27 -11.79 4.71
N CYS A 293 -4.53 -12.42 3.79
CA CYS A 293 -5.06 -13.47 2.92
C CYS A 293 -5.50 -14.72 3.69
N ASN A 294 -4.70 -15.18 4.67
CA ASN A 294 -5.06 -16.34 5.48
C ASN A 294 -6.29 -16.10 6.35
N ASN A 295 -6.42 -14.92 6.99
CA ASN A 295 -7.62 -14.62 7.77
C ASN A 295 -8.85 -14.47 6.86
N PHE A 296 -8.68 -13.83 5.69
CA PHE A 296 -9.74 -13.71 4.68
C PHE A 296 -10.24 -15.09 4.24
N ALA A 297 -9.33 -15.99 3.87
CA ALA A 297 -9.67 -17.35 3.43
C ALA A 297 -10.22 -18.22 4.57
N TYR A 298 -9.60 -18.21 5.75
CA TYR A 298 -10.01 -19.03 6.89
C TYR A 298 -11.43 -18.69 7.34
N TYR A 299 -11.71 -17.43 7.67
CA TYR A 299 -13.06 -17.01 8.07
C TYR A 299 -14.05 -17.09 6.90
N GLY A 300 -13.56 -16.95 5.67
CA GLY A 300 -14.34 -17.10 4.44
C GLY A 300 -14.92 -18.48 4.28
N ILE A 301 -14.09 -19.51 4.45
CA ILE A 301 -14.53 -20.91 4.37
C ILE A 301 -15.56 -21.22 5.46
N ILE A 302 -15.42 -20.66 6.66
CA ILE A 302 -16.40 -20.86 7.76
C ILE A 302 -17.75 -20.23 7.40
N LEU A 303 -17.77 -18.99 6.91
CA LEU A 303 -19.01 -18.32 6.51
C LEU A 303 -19.62 -18.96 5.26
N LEU A 304 -18.81 -19.36 4.29
CA LEU A 304 -19.24 -20.06 3.09
C LEU A 304 -19.88 -21.42 3.42
N THR A 305 -19.36 -22.12 4.44
CA THR A 305 -20.00 -23.35 4.95
C THR A 305 -21.43 -23.06 5.41
N SER A 306 -21.66 -21.96 6.12
CA SER A 306 -23.01 -21.62 6.59
C SER A 306 -23.94 -21.27 5.43
N GLN A 307 -23.48 -20.45 4.48
CA GLN A 307 -24.28 -19.99 3.35
C GLN A 307 -24.63 -21.12 2.37
N LEU A 308 -23.66 -21.97 2.02
CA LEU A 308 -23.89 -23.12 1.14
C LEU A 308 -24.75 -24.21 1.80
N SER A 309 -24.79 -24.28 3.13
CA SER A 309 -25.61 -25.28 3.85
C SER A 309 -27.09 -24.90 3.95
N ILE A 310 -27.46 -23.64 3.70
CA ILE A 310 -28.85 -23.14 3.83
C ILE A 310 -29.70 -23.43 2.56
N GLY A 311 -29.10 -23.93 1.48
CA GLY A 311 -29.87 -24.55 0.38
C GLY A 311 -30.75 -23.59 -0.44
N GLN A 312 -30.39 -22.31 -0.58
CA GLN A 312 -31.03 -21.43 -1.58
C GLN A 312 -30.53 -21.79 -2.99
N SER A 313 -31.05 -22.88 -3.55
CA SER A 313 -30.75 -23.36 -4.91
C SER A 313 -31.72 -22.85 -5.98
N GLU A 314 -32.78 -22.11 -5.63
CA GLU A 314 -33.76 -21.59 -6.59
C GLU A 314 -33.85 -20.06 -6.53
N CYS A 315 -33.41 -19.40 -7.60
CA CYS A 315 -33.55 -17.96 -7.82
C CYS A 315 -35.00 -17.62 -8.26
N ASP A 316 -36.01 -17.97 -7.46
CA ASP A 316 -37.40 -17.59 -7.69
C ASP A 316 -37.81 -16.41 -6.77
N PRO A 317 -38.73 -15.52 -7.21
CA PRO A 317 -39.17 -14.38 -6.41
C PRO A 317 -39.85 -14.87 -5.12
N PRO A 318 -39.87 -14.04 -4.05
CA PRO A 318 -40.27 -14.49 -2.73
C PRO A 318 -41.77 -14.76 -2.69
N THR A 319 -42.17 -15.99 -3.03
CA THR A 319 -43.46 -16.50 -2.59
C THR A 319 -43.35 -16.78 -1.10
N LEU A 320 -44.27 -16.17 -0.34
CA LEU A 320 -44.53 -16.41 1.07
C LEU A 320 -44.66 -17.92 1.38
N GLN A 321 -43.53 -18.60 1.58
CA GLN A 321 -43.45 -19.88 2.25
C GLN A 321 -42.60 -19.70 3.51
N SER A 322 -43.28 -19.17 4.51
CA SER A 322 -43.07 -19.60 5.89
C SER A 322 -43.21 -21.12 5.92
N GLU A 323 -42.12 -21.86 6.08
CA GLU A 323 -42.00 -22.95 7.06
C GLU A 323 -40.65 -23.68 6.96
N ASN A 324 -40.07 -23.95 8.14
CA ASN A 324 -38.92 -24.84 8.44
C ASN A 324 -37.49 -24.26 8.43
N ILE A 325 -37.23 -23.29 9.32
CA ILE A 325 -35.89 -23.04 9.91
C ILE A 325 -35.51 -24.18 10.89
N LYS A 326 -35.60 -25.43 10.43
CA LYS A 326 -35.34 -26.65 11.20
C LYS A 326 -34.41 -27.61 10.49
N ASP A 327 -33.66 -27.17 9.49
CA ASP A 327 -32.69 -28.05 8.85
C ASP A 327 -31.47 -28.25 9.78
N PRO A 328 -31.25 -29.47 10.31
CA PRO A 328 -30.08 -29.77 11.12
C PRO A 328 -28.79 -29.77 10.29
N SER A 329 -28.90 -29.71 8.95
CA SER A 329 -27.78 -29.74 8.01
C SER A 329 -26.77 -28.64 8.27
N LEU A 330 -27.20 -27.40 8.55
CA LEU A 330 -26.31 -26.28 8.84
C LEU A 330 -25.37 -26.58 10.03
N TYR A 331 -25.95 -26.97 11.17
CA TYR A 331 -25.18 -27.22 12.39
C TYR A 331 -24.26 -28.43 12.23
N VAL A 332 -24.76 -29.48 11.57
CA VAL A 332 -24.00 -30.71 11.30
C VAL A 332 -22.83 -30.43 10.34
N ASN A 333 -23.03 -29.66 9.27
CA ASN A 333 -21.99 -29.33 8.30
C ASN A 333 -20.91 -28.42 8.91
N VAL A 334 -21.28 -27.43 9.72
CA VAL A 334 -20.32 -26.59 10.45
C VAL A 334 -19.55 -27.41 11.49
N PHE A 335 -20.20 -28.36 12.17
CA PHE A 335 -19.55 -29.28 13.09
C PHE A 335 -18.53 -30.19 12.36
N ILE A 336 -18.94 -30.82 11.25
CA ILE A 336 -18.08 -31.70 10.45
C ILE A 336 -16.88 -30.93 9.90
N THR A 337 -17.09 -29.76 9.30
CA THR A 337 -15.99 -28.93 8.78
C THR A 337 -15.07 -28.41 9.88
N SER A 338 -15.57 -28.18 11.10
CA SER A 338 -14.72 -27.79 12.25
C SER A 338 -13.82 -28.93 12.74
N LEU A 339 -14.23 -30.20 12.58
CA LEU A 339 -13.36 -31.34 12.84
C LEU A 339 -12.15 -31.40 11.90
N ALA A 340 -12.20 -30.73 10.74
CA ALA A 340 -11.11 -30.71 9.77
C ALA A 340 -9.84 -30.03 10.28
N GLU A 341 -9.94 -29.19 11.30
CA GLU A 341 -8.77 -28.51 11.86
C GLU A 341 -7.84 -29.48 12.62
N LEU A 342 -8.39 -30.54 13.25
CA LEU A 342 -7.60 -31.55 13.97
C LEU A 342 -6.57 -32.25 13.07
N PRO A 343 -6.95 -32.87 11.92
CA PRO A 343 -5.97 -33.46 11.03
C PRO A 343 -5.01 -32.40 10.45
N GLY A 344 -5.47 -31.17 10.23
CA GLY A 344 -4.61 -30.06 9.79
C GLY A 344 -3.50 -29.74 10.79
N LEU A 345 -3.83 -29.65 12.07
CA LEU A 345 -2.86 -29.44 13.17
C LEU A 345 -1.86 -30.60 13.27
N VAL A 346 -2.33 -31.84 13.11
CA VAL A 346 -1.45 -33.03 13.11
C VAL A 346 -0.48 -33.00 11.92
N ILE A 347 -0.97 -32.67 10.72
CA ILE A 347 -0.12 -32.53 9.53
C ILE A 347 0.92 -31.42 9.75
N ALA A 348 0.51 -30.26 10.28
CA ALA A 348 1.43 -29.18 10.61
C ALA A 348 2.49 -29.64 11.61
N ALA A 349 2.11 -30.30 12.71
CA ALA A 349 3.04 -30.81 13.72
C ALA A 349 4.10 -31.77 13.13
N LEU A 350 3.68 -32.69 12.28
CA LEU A 350 4.57 -33.72 11.71
C LEU A 350 5.50 -33.16 10.62
N THR A 351 5.06 -32.14 9.88
CA THR A 351 5.80 -31.60 8.72
C THR A 351 6.69 -30.41 9.06
N LEU A 352 6.28 -29.56 10.03
CA LEU A 352 6.94 -28.30 10.37
C LEU A 352 8.42 -28.47 10.76
N ASP A 353 8.74 -29.47 11.57
CA ASP A 353 10.11 -29.72 12.02
C ASP A 353 10.94 -30.56 11.04
N ARG A 354 10.30 -31.29 10.12
CA ARG A 354 11.01 -32.07 9.09
C ARG A 354 11.41 -31.20 7.92
N ILE A 355 10.47 -30.47 7.33
CA ILE A 355 10.62 -29.85 6.00
C ILE A 355 11.03 -28.36 6.12
N GLY A 356 10.77 -27.71 7.25
CA GLY A 356 10.94 -26.25 7.42
C GLY A 356 9.60 -25.52 7.31
N ARG A 357 9.52 -24.31 7.88
CA ARG A 357 8.26 -23.58 8.05
C ARG A 357 7.77 -23.02 6.71
N LYS A 358 8.66 -22.49 5.88
CA LYS A 358 8.31 -21.87 4.58
C LYS A 358 7.75 -22.89 3.60
N ILE A 359 8.46 -24.00 3.39
CA ILE A 359 8.04 -25.07 2.46
C ILE A 359 6.77 -25.76 2.96
N CYS A 360 6.64 -25.94 4.28
CA CYS A 360 5.40 -26.46 4.89
C CYS A 360 4.20 -25.58 4.54
N MET A 361 4.27 -24.26 4.73
CA MET A 361 3.19 -23.33 4.37
C MET A 361 2.84 -23.39 2.88
N GLU A 362 3.85 -23.49 2.00
CA GLU A 362 3.65 -23.56 0.55
C GLU A 362 2.89 -24.82 0.11
N ILE A 363 3.27 -26.00 0.63
CA ILE A 363 2.59 -27.26 0.31
C ILE A 363 1.15 -27.25 0.81
N LEU A 364 0.93 -26.76 2.03
CA LEU A 364 -0.40 -26.71 2.64
C LEU A 364 -1.32 -25.77 1.85
N ILE A 365 -0.86 -24.58 1.47
CA ILE A 365 -1.71 -23.59 0.79
C ILE A 365 -2.07 -24.00 -0.64
N ILE A 366 -1.13 -24.63 -1.37
CA ILE A 366 -1.39 -25.19 -2.70
C ILE A 366 -2.41 -26.34 -2.62
N SER A 367 -2.30 -27.18 -1.59
CA SER A 367 -3.27 -28.26 -1.36
C SER A 367 -4.67 -27.71 -1.03
N GLY A 368 -4.74 -26.61 -0.28
CA GLY A 368 -5.98 -25.89 0.00
C GLY A 368 -6.64 -25.33 -1.26
N PHE A 369 -5.86 -24.71 -2.16
CA PHE A 369 -6.32 -24.20 -3.47
C PHE A 369 -6.99 -25.31 -4.30
N PHE A 370 -6.33 -26.46 -4.47
CA PHE A 370 -6.90 -27.54 -5.28
C PHE A 370 -8.19 -28.15 -4.71
N LEU A 371 -8.40 -28.07 -3.39
CA LEU A 371 -9.60 -28.58 -2.75
C LEU A 371 -10.75 -27.59 -2.73
N LEU A 372 -10.46 -26.30 -2.86
CA LEU A 372 -11.48 -25.26 -2.96
C LEU A 372 -11.98 -25.12 -4.42
N LEU A 373 -11.14 -25.37 -5.43
CA LEU A 373 -11.43 -25.15 -6.85
C LEU A 373 -12.72 -25.84 -7.36
N PRO A 374 -13.04 -27.09 -6.95
CA PRO A 374 -14.26 -27.76 -7.40
C PRO A 374 -15.57 -27.07 -6.97
N LEU A 375 -15.54 -26.18 -5.96
CA LEU A 375 -16.70 -25.41 -5.49
C LEU A 375 -17.12 -24.28 -6.45
N VAL A 376 -16.33 -23.98 -7.50
CA VAL A 376 -16.71 -23.04 -8.56
C VAL A 376 -17.88 -23.56 -9.39
N VAL A 377 -18.06 -24.89 -9.44
CA VAL A 377 -19.17 -25.55 -10.11
C VAL A 377 -20.11 -26.11 -9.06
N HIS A 378 -21.42 -26.09 -9.31
CA HIS A 378 -22.40 -26.66 -8.40
C HIS A 378 -22.14 -28.17 -8.17
N GLN A 379 -22.05 -28.58 -6.90
CA GLN A 379 -21.80 -29.95 -6.46
C GLN A 379 -22.89 -30.42 -5.50
N ASN A 380 -22.99 -31.74 -5.30
CA ASN A 380 -23.85 -32.33 -4.27
C ASN A 380 -23.41 -31.88 -2.87
N ASP A 381 -24.35 -31.69 -1.94
CA ASP A 381 -24.10 -31.21 -0.56
C ASP A 381 -23.00 -31.96 0.20
N ILE A 382 -22.93 -33.29 0.01
CA ILE A 382 -21.90 -34.15 0.62
C ILE A 382 -20.52 -33.82 0.05
N MET A 383 -20.41 -33.60 -1.27
CA MET A 383 -19.16 -33.23 -1.91
C MET A 383 -18.76 -31.80 -1.54
N THR A 384 -19.71 -30.86 -1.51
CA THR A 384 -19.50 -29.48 -1.03
C THR A 384 -18.91 -29.48 0.39
N THR A 385 -19.52 -30.23 1.31
CA THR A 385 -19.02 -30.36 2.68
C THR A 385 -17.64 -31.02 2.74
N GLY A 386 -17.39 -32.04 1.90
CA GLY A 386 -16.09 -32.70 1.80
C GLY A 386 -14.97 -31.79 1.29
N PHE A 387 -15.24 -30.97 0.27
CA PHE A 387 -14.29 -29.99 -0.25
C PHE A 387 -14.01 -28.87 0.77
N LEU A 388 -15.04 -28.35 1.43
CA LEU A 388 -14.89 -27.37 2.51
C LEU A 388 -14.10 -27.93 3.71
N PHE A 389 -14.33 -29.19 4.07
CA PHE A 389 -13.53 -29.90 5.07
C PHE A 389 -12.06 -29.92 4.67
N GLY A 390 -11.76 -30.37 3.44
CA GLY A 390 -10.39 -30.42 2.93
C GLY A 390 -9.71 -29.04 2.88
N ALA A 391 -10.39 -28.04 2.32
CA ALA A 391 -9.86 -26.68 2.25
C ALA A 391 -9.60 -26.08 3.65
N ARG A 392 -10.53 -26.26 4.60
CA ARG A 392 -10.38 -25.78 5.97
C ARG A 392 -9.22 -26.46 6.70
N MET A 393 -9.02 -27.76 6.50
CA MET A 393 -7.89 -28.50 7.07
C MET A 393 -6.54 -27.86 6.69
N PHE A 394 -6.34 -27.57 5.41
CA PHE A 394 -5.08 -27.04 4.89
C PHE A 394 -4.87 -25.55 5.16
N VAL A 395 -5.92 -24.73 5.05
CA VAL A 395 -5.84 -23.28 5.36
C VAL A 395 -5.59 -23.07 6.86
N SER A 396 -6.27 -23.82 7.73
CA SER A 396 -6.03 -23.76 9.18
C SER A 396 -4.60 -24.19 9.53
N ALA A 397 -4.09 -25.27 8.92
CA ALA A 397 -2.72 -25.72 9.14
C ALA A 397 -1.70 -24.64 8.72
N THR A 398 -1.92 -23.99 7.57
CA THR A 398 -1.08 -22.88 7.09
C THR A 398 -1.07 -21.72 8.08
N PHE A 399 -2.24 -21.36 8.63
CA PHE A 399 -2.35 -20.29 9.62
C PHE A 399 -1.62 -20.61 10.93
N THR A 400 -1.68 -21.86 11.42
CA THR A 400 -0.92 -22.29 12.61
C THR A 400 0.59 -22.16 12.39
N VAL A 401 1.10 -22.56 11.21
CA VAL A 401 2.53 -22.41 10.89
C VAL A 401 2.92 -20.94 10.76
N ALA A 402 2.08 -20.10 10.15
CA ALA A 402 2.32 -18.66 10.06
C ALA A 402 2.39 -18.00 11.45
N CYS A 403 1.54 -18.43 12.40
CA CYS A 403 1.57 -18.00 13.80
C CYS A 403 2.84 -18.37 14.56
N ILE A 404 3.54 -19.43 14.14
CA ILE A 404 4.86 -19.81 14.69
C ILE A 404 5.97 -19.01 13.99
N TYR A 405 5.86 -18.83 12.68
CA TYR A 405 6.86 -18.14 11.86
C TYR A 405 6.95 -16.63 12.17
N ALA A 406 5.83 -15.93 12.36
CA ALA A 406 5.84 -14.48 12.60
C ALA A 406 6.64 -14.08 13.88
N PRO A 407 6.46 -14.71 15.05
CA PRO A 407 7.30 -14.45 16.22
C PRO A 407 8.79 -14.83 16.05
N GLU A 408 9.09 -15.83 15.21
CA GLU A 408 10.47 -16.27 14.91
C GLU A 408 11.23 -15.25 14.02
N VAL A 409 10.49 -14.47 13.21
CA VAL A 409 11.06 -13.44 12.32
C VAL A 409 11.41 -12.15 13.06
N TYR A 410 10.56 -11.73 14.01
CA TYR A 410 10.76 -10.44 14.68
C TYR A 410 11.81 -10.52 15.81
N PRO A 411 12.68 -9.49 15.93
CA PRO A 411 13.69 -9.43 16.99
C PRO A 411 13.02 -9.32 18.35
N THR A 412 13.76 -9.71 19.39
CA THR A 412 13.23 -9.96 20.74
C THR A 412 12.55 -8.75 21.36
N ASN A 413 13.06 -7.55 21.06
CA ASN A 413 12.58 -6.24 21.53
C ASN A 413 11.32 -5.72 20.79
N LEU A 414 11.00 -6.24 19.60
CA LEU A 414 9.86 -5.78 18.77
C LEU A 414 8.84 -6.89 18.49
N ARG A 415 9.07 -8.11 18.99
CA ARG A 415 8.27 -9.29 18.67
C ARG A 415 6.79 -9.14 19.00
N ALA A 416 6.46 -8.71 20.22
CA ALA A 416 5.07 -8.63 20.66
C ALA A 416 4.29 -7.60 19.83
N THR A 417 4.85 -6.40 19.66
CA THR A 417 4.26 -5.33 18.86
C THR A 417 4.17 -5.71 17.37
N GLY A 418 5.20 -6.37 16.83
CA GLY A 418 5.23 -6.83 15.44
C GLY A 418 4.19 -7.89 15.12
N VAL A 419 4.04 -8.89 16.00
CA VAL A 419 3.00 -9.91 15.88
C VAL A 419 1.61 -9.32 16.09
N GLY A 420 1.46 -8.38 17.04
CA GLY A 420 0.20 -7.67 17.29
C GLY A 420 -0.29 -6.90 16.08
N ILE A 421 0.58 -6.10 15.43
CA ILE A 421 0.21 -5.34 14.22
C ILE A 421 -0.04 -6.29 13.03
N THR A 422 0.77 -7.33 12.87
CA THR A 422 0.55 -8.35 11.83
C THR A 422 -0.83 -9.01 11.99
N THR A 423 -1.22 -9.29 13.24
CA THR A 423 -2.54 -9.83 13.56
C THR A 423 -3.65 -8.81 13.27
N ALA A 424 -3.46 -7.54 13.62
CA ALA A 424 -4.41 -6.47 13.34
C ALA A 424 -4.67 -6.30 11.83
N VAL A 425 -3.62 -6.33 11.00
CA VAL A 425 -3.77 -6.31 9.53
C VAL A 425 -4.49 -7.57 9.03
N GLY A 426 -4.22 -8.73 9.65
CA GLY A 426 -4.99 -9.95 9.41
C GLY A 426 -6.49 -9.79 9.63
N LYS A 427 -6.91 -9.07 10.68
CA LYS A 427 -8.33 -8.81 10.97
C LYS A 427 -9.01 -7.91 9.94
N ILE A 428 -8.27 -7.13 9.13
CA ILE A 428 -8.83 -6.43 7.96
C ILE A 428 -9.33 -7.46 6.92
N GLY A 429 -8.60 -8.56 6.72
CA GLY A 429 -9.06 -9.67 5.88
C GLY A 429 -10.34 -10.31 6.42
N GLY A 430 -10.41 -10.47 7.75
CA GLY A 430 -11.64 -10.89 8.44
C GLY A 430 -12.79 -9.90 8.26
N MET A 431 -12.54 -8.60 8.18
CA MET A 431 -13.57 -7.56 7.98
C MET A 431 -14.15 -7.59 6.56
N VAL A 432 -13.32 -7.77 5.53
CA VAL A 432 -13.76 -7.80 4.12
C VAL A 432 -14.48 -9.11 3.79
N CYS A 433 -14.11 -10.19 4.45
CA CYS A 433 -14.61 -11.54 4.18
C CYS A 433 -16.16 -11.68 4.29
N PRO A 434 -16.84 -11.26 5.38
CA PRO A 434 -18.30 -11.33 5.48
C PRO A 434 -19.04 -10.57 4.39
N LEU A 435 -18.51 -9.41 3.96
CA LEU A 435 -19.10 -8.61 2.87
C LEU A 435 -19.12 -9.40 1.56
N ILE A 436 -18.09 -10.22 1.32
CA ILE A 436 -17.98 -11.05 0.12
C ILE A 436 -18.74 -12.37 0.28
N ALA A 437 -18.53 -13.08 1.39
CA ALA A 437 -19.16 -14.38 1.64
C ALA A 437 -20.69 -14.30 1.78
N VAL A 438 -21.20 -13.30 2.49
CA VAL A 438 -22.64 -13.12 2.77
C VAL A 438 -23.26 -12.08 1.83
N GLY A 439 -22.60 -10.92 1.68
CA GLY A 439 -23.14 -9.81 0.89
C GLY A 439 -23.21 -10.11 -0.62
N MET A 440 -22.23 -10.82 -1.18
CA MET A 440 -22.23 -11.22 -2.60
C MET A 440 -22.77 -12.63 -2.83
N GLY A 441 -22.68 -13.51 -1.82
CA GLY A 441 -23.16 -14.90 -1.90
C GLY A 441 -24.68 -15.06 -1.91
N SER A 442 -25.42 -14.02 -1.51
CA SER A 442 -26.89 -13.99 -1.51
C SER A 442 -27.53 -13.61 -2.86
N GLY A 443 -26.73 -13.23 -3.86
CA GLY A 443 -27.19 -13.07 -5.25
C GLY A 443 -27.09 -14.38 -6.05
N CYS A 444 -27.68 -14.43 -7.25
CA CYS A 444 -27.64 -15.60 -8.17
C CYS A 444 -26.22 -15.88 -8.75
N HIS A 445 -25.16 -15.40 -8.09
CA HIS A 445 -23.75 -15.45 -8.47
C HIS A 445 -22.87 -16.09 -7.38
N GLN A 446 -23.30 -17.24 -6.82
CA GLN A 446 -22.55 -17.99 -5.78
C GLN A 446 -21.14 -18.41 -6.21
N THR A 447 -20.84 -18.42 -7.51
CA THR A 447 -19.50 -18.73 -8.06
C THR A 447 -18.50 -17.60 -7.85
N LEU A 448 -18.95 -16.35 -7.76
CA LEU A 448 -18.08 -15.18 -7.67
C LEU A 448 -17.31 -15.08 -6.33
N PRO A 449 -17.95 -15.30 -5.15
CA PRO A 449 -17.22 -15.37 -3.88
C PRO A 449 -16.16 -16.46 -3.85
N VAL A 450 -16.46 -17.66 -4.40
CA VAL A 450 -15.51 -18.78 -4.44
C VAL A 450 -14.27 -18.43 -5.27
N ILE A 451 -14.46 -17.81 -6.44
CA ILE A 451 -13.34 -17.34 -7.28
C ILE A 451 -12.49 -16.30 -6.55
N LEU A 452 -13.10 -15.39 -5.78
CA LEU A 452 -12.35 -14.42 -4.99
C LEU A 452 -11.52 -15.10 -3.90
N PHE A 453 -12.08 -16.11 -3.21
CA PHE A 453 -11.31 -16.90 -2.24
C PHE A 453 -10.14 -17.65 -2.91
N GLU A 454 -10.34 -18.25 -4.09
CA GLU A 454 -9.27 -18.89 -4.87
C GLU A 454 -8.11 -17.95 -5.20
N VAL A 455 -8.44 -16.76 -5.72
CA VAL A 455 -7.43 -15.74 -6.06
C VAL A 455 -6.65 -15.32 -4.83
N THR A 456 -7.31 -15.13 -3.70
CA THR A 456 -6.61 -14.76 -2.45
C THR A 456 -5.69 -15.86 -1.92
N ILE A 457 -6.09 -17.14 -2.01
CA ILE A 457 -5.25 -18.28 -1.59
C ILE A 457 -4.01 -18.38 -2.49
N LEU A 458 -4.16 -18.17 -3.80
CA LEU A 458 -3.04 -18.15 -4.75
C LEU A 458 -2.06 -17.00 -4.45
N LEU A 459 -2.57 -15.80 -4.17
CA LEU A 459 -1.75 -14.64 -3.80
C LEU A 459 -1.00 -14.86 -2.47
N SER A 460 -1.60 -15.54 -1.50
CA SER A 460 -0.87 -15.94 -0.27
C SER A 460 0.24 -16.94 -0.56
N GLY A 461 0.05 -17.90 -1.48
CA GLY A 461 1.11 -18.82 -1.91
C GLY A 461 2.31 -18.07 -2.52
N LEU A 462 2.04 -17.11 -3.41
CA LEU A 462 3.07 -16.25 -3.99
C LEU A 462 3.85 -15.46 -2.91
N SER A 463 3.14 -15.01 -1.88
CA SER A 463 3.74 -14.23 -0.79
C SER A 463 4.66 -15.08 0.10
N ILE A 464 4.30 -16.35 0.34
CA ILE A 464 5.15 -17.32 1.04
C ILE A 464 6.44 -17.55 0.25
N ILE A 465 6.36 -17.71 -1.08
CA ILE A 465 7.54 -17.91 -1.94
C ILE A 465 8.51 -16.72 -1.84
N LEU A 466 7.99 -15.50 -1.75
CA LEU A 466 8.77 -14.26 -1.66
C LEU A 466 9.40 -14.00 -0.29
N LEU A 467 9.09 -14.80 0.75
CA LEU A 467 9.70 -14.67 2.07
C LEU A 467 11.22 -14.90 2.00
N PRO A 468 12.04 -13.98 2.56
CA PRO A 468 13.48 -13.93 2.30
C PRO A 468 14.30 -15.05 2.95
N PHE A 469 13.82 -15.66 4.04
CA PHE A 469 14.57 -16.69 4.75
C PHE A 469 13.71 -17.70 5.51
N GLU A 470 14.23 -18.92 5.67
CA GLU A 470 13.68 -19.96 6.54
C GLU A 470 14.12 -19.72 7.99
N THR A 471 13.22 -20.00 8.95
CA THR A 471 13.43 -19.75 10.39
C THR A 471 13.83 -21.00 11.17
N LYS A 472 13.73 -22.19 10.56
CA LYS A 472 14.15 -23.46 11.17
C LYS A 472 15.58 -23.38 11.73
N GLY A 473 15.71 -23.46 13.06
CA GLY A 473 16.99 -23.61 13.76
C GLY A 473 17.86 -22.35 13.87
N LYS A 474 17.32 -21.14 13.66
CA LYS A 474 18.06 -19.89 13.85
C LYS A 474 17.93 -19.34 15.27
N GLU A 475 19.04 -18.89 15.85
CA GLU A 475 19.06 -18.13 17.10
C GLU A 475 18.57 -16.68 16.88
N LEU A 476 18.01 -16.09 17.93
CA LEU A 476 17.47 -14.73 17.94
C LEU A 476 18.62 -13.72 18.04
N THR A 477 18.68 -12.75 17.12
CA THR A 477 19.77 -11.75 17.09
C THR A 477 19.30 -10.39 17.61
N ASP A 478 20.15 -9.77 18.43
CA ASP A 478 19.97 -8.43 18.98
C ASP A 478 21.12 -7.53 18.44
N ASN A 479 20.78 -6.44 17.74
CA ASN A 479 21.62 -5.30 17.27
C ASN A 479 22.01 -5.20 15.77
N ILE A 480 21.96 -3.96 15.26
CA ILE A 480 22.43 -3.49 13.94
C ILE A 480 23.13 -2.14 14.17
N ASP A 481 24.44 -2.03 13.89
CA ASP A 481 25.11 -0.81 13.35
C ASP A 481 26.62 -1.00 13.11
N SER A 482 27.13 -0.45 12.00
CA SER A 482 28.33 0.44 11.89
C SER A 482 28.89 0.51 10.45
N HIS A 483 29.23 1.72 9.93
CA HIS A 483 30.58 2.07 9.38
C HIS A 483 30.73 3.53 8.81
N VAL A 484 31.56 4.33 9.53
CA VAL A 484 32.69 5.29 9.28
C VAL A 484 32.92 6.16 7.98
N GLN A 485 33.40 7.41 8.23
CA GLN A 485 33.96 8.60 7.48
C GLN A 485 35.16 8.38 6.48
N HIS A 486 35.67 9.29 5.59
CA HIS A 486 36.21 10.70 5.74
C HIS A 486 36.65 11.44 4.40
N MET A 487 36.57 12.81 4.39
CA MET A 487 37.46 13.95 3.90
C MET A 487 37.95 14.27 2.42
N GLY A 488 38.22 15.59 2.15
CA GLY A 488 38.53 16.35 0.87
C GLY A 488 40.00 16.42 0.37
N ASP A 489 40.53 17.28 -0.55
CA ASP A 489 40.34 18.69 -1.03
C ASP A 489 41.06 18.96 -2.43
N GLN A 490 40.72 20.07 -3.13
CA GLN A 490 41.35 20.82 -4.28
C GLN A 490 41.78 20.24 -5.68
N GLY A 491 41.28 20.87 -6.77
CA GLY A 491 41.86 20.87 -8.14
C GLY A 491 41.11 21.74 -9.19
N TYR A 492 41.82 22.35 -10.16
CA TYR A 492 41.33 23.28 -11.22
C TYR A 492 40.31 22.66 -12.20
N ALA A 493 39.09 22.47 -11.73
CA ALA A 493 37.97 21.95 -12.48
C ALA A 493 36.74 22.80 -12.15
N TYR A 494 35.93 23.13 -13.15
CA TYR A 494 34.58 23.64 -12.89
C TYR A 494 33.57 22.57 -13.29
N THR A 495 32.51 22.47 -12.50
CA THR A 495 31.44 21.50 -12.73
C THR A 495 30.44 22.05 -13.74
N LEU A 496 29.61 21.18 -14.32
CA LEU A 496 28.54 21.58 -15.22
C LEU A 496 27.59 22.61 -14.58
N ASP A 497 27.35 22.50 -13.28
CA ASP A 497 26.41 23.35 -12.55
C ASP A 497 27.00 24.75 -12.29
N GLU A 498 28.32 24.85 -12.11
CA GLU A 498 29.04 26.13 -12.08
C GLU A 498 29.01 26.84 -13.45
N ALA A 499 29.08 26.08 -14.55
CA ALA A 499 28.91 26.61 -15.90
C ALA A 499 27.47 27.11 -16.16
N LEU A 500 26.44 26.37 -15.75
CA LEU A 500 25.04 26.78 -15.96
C LEU A 500 24.66 28.01 -15.10
N SER A 501 25.17 28.09 -13.87
CA SER A 501 24.93 29.25 -12.99
C SER A 501 25.60 30.53 -13.50
N THR A 502 26.82 30.43 -14.04
CA THR A 502 27.52 31.57 -14.67
C THR A 502 26.80 32.03 -15.95
N ILE A 503 26.38 31.11 -16.82
CA ILE A 503 25.58 31.41 -18.03
C ILE A 503 24.24 32.08 -17.66
N GLY A 504 23.56 31.62 -16.60
CA GLY A 504 22.27 32.15 -16.16
C GLY A 504 21.13 31.98 -17.18
N PHE A 505 19.93 32.46 -16.86
CA PHE A 505 18.78 32.36 -17.75
C PHE A 505 18.76 33.52 -18.76
N GLY A 506 18.87 33.20 -20.06
CA GLY A 506 18.92 34.20 -21.13
C GLY A 506 18.24 33.73 -22.42
N LYS A 507 18.59 34.34 -23.56
CA LYS A 507 17.94 34.09 -24.86
C LYS A 507 18.03 32.63 -25.29
N PHE A 508 19.13 31.95 -24.97
CA PHE A 508 19.30 30.54 -25.27
C PHE A 508 18.27 29.67 -24.52
N GLN A 509 18.13 29.88 -23.21
CA GLN A 509 17.17 29.15 -22.37
C GLN A 509 15.71 29.47 -22.74
N VAL A 510 15.42 30.70 -23.18
CA VAL A 510 14.08 31.04 -23.73
C VAL A 510 13.80 30.25 -25.01
N GLY A 511 14.79 30.06 -25.88
CA GLY A 511 14.65 29.21 -27.07
C GLY A 511 14.39 27.74 -26.72
N VAL A 512 15.12 27.20 -25.74
CA VAL A 512 14.91 25.84 -25.19
C VAL A 512 13.51 25.73 -24.57
N LEU A 513 13.09 26.71 -23.77
CA LEU A 513 11.76 26.78 -23.15
C LEU A 513 10.65 26.79 -24.21
N ALA A 514 10.79 27.59 -25.27
CA ALA A 514 9.79 27.69 -26.33
C ALA A 514 9.60 26.36 -27.07
N TYR A 515 10.68 25.64 -27.36
CA TYR A 515 10.60 24.33 -28.01
C TYR A 515 10.00 23.26 -27.09
N ALA A 516 10.47 23.16 -25.84
CA ALA A 516 9.90 22.23 -24.87
C ALA A 516 8.42 22.54 -24.61
N GLY A 517 8.07 23.82 -24.48
CA GLY A 517 6.71 24.30 -24.30
C GLY A 517 5.80 23.98 -25.48
N LEU A 518 6.31 24.03 -26.72
CA LEU A 518 5.56 23.61 -27.90
C LEU A 518 5.20 22.12 -27.85
N GLY A 519 6.12 21.26 -27.41
CA GLY A 519 5.84 19.84 -27.19
C GLY A 519 4.77 19.63 -26.11
N TRP A 520 4.82 20.43 -25.05
CA TRP A 520 3.85 20.39 -23.95
C TRP A 520 2.45 20.88 -24.37
N VAL A 521 2.37 21.90 -25.22
CA VAL A 521 1.11 22.33 -25.87
C VAL A 521 0.55 21.21 -26.73
N ALA A 522 1.38 20.55 -27.54
CA ALA A 522 0.95 19.44 -28.39
C ALA A 522 0.35 18.28 -27.57
N GLU A 523 1.00 17.91 -26.47
CA GLU A 523 0.48 16.90 -25.54
C GLU A 523 -0.85 17.32 -24.92
N ALA A 524 -0.94 18.56 -24.42
CA ALA A 524 -2.17 19.06 -23.79
C ALA A 524 -3.35 19.09 -24.77
N MET A 525 -3.13 19.49 -26.02
CA MET A 525 -4.17 19.49 -27.06
C MET A 525 -4.67 18.08 -27.38
N GLU A 526 -3.77 17.12 -27.60
CA GLU A 526 -4.17 15.72 -27.86
C GLU A 526 -4.86 15.07 -26.65
N MET A 527 -4.49 15.45 -25.43
CA MET A 527 -5.18 15.00 -24.22
C MET A 527 -6.59 15.56 -24.10
N MET A 528 -6.78 16.84 -24.42
CA MET A 528 -8.07 17.50 -24.33
C MET A 528 -9.04 17.01 -25.42
N LEU A 529 -8.51 16.68 -26.60
CA LEU A 529 -9.23 16.13 -27.73
C LEU A 529 -10.02 14.85 -27.38
N LEU A 530 -9.54 14.02 -26.45
CA LEU A 530 -10.25 12.83 -25.96
C LEU A 530 -11.63 13.16 -25.36
N SER A 531 -11.80 14.35 -24.77
CA SER A 531 -13.07 14.79 -24.16
C SER A 531 -14.13 15.23 -25.18
N PHE A 532 -13.72 15.55 -26.42
CA PHE A 532 -14.60 16.02 -27.49
C PHE A 532 -14.88 14.94 -28.54
N VAL A 533 -13.87 14.12 -28.87
CA VAL A 533 -13.97 13.12 -29.95
C VAL A 533 -14.85 11.94 -29.55
N GLY A 534 -14.80 11.48 -28.29
CA GLY A 534 -15.63 10.38 -27.80
C GLY A 534 -17.14 10.66 -27.99
N PRO A 535 -17.67 11.73 -27.38
CA PRO A 535 -19.08 12.09 -27.50
C PRO A 535 -19.54 12.39 -28.93
N ALA A 536 -18.67 12.92 -29.79
CA ALA A 536 -19.02 13.22 -31.17
C ALA A 536 -19.10 11.97 -32.06
N ILE A 537 -18.27 10.96 -31.82
CA ILE A 537 -18.23 9.73 -32.62
C ILE A 537 -19.30 8.73 -32.17
N GLN A 538 -19.67 8.74 -30.88
CA GLN A 538 -20.65 7.82 -30.31
C GLN A 538 -21.97 7.78 -31.11
N PRO A 539 -22.65 8.91 -31.42
CA PRO A 539 -23.87 8.90 -32.22
C PRO A 539 -23.61 8.64 -33.72
N GLU A 540 -22.47 9.08 -34.29
CA GLU A 540 -22.15 8.90 -35.71
C GLU A 540 -21.96 7.42 -36.06
N TRP A 541 -21.30 6.65 -35.18
CA TRP A 541 -20.96 5.24 -35.40
C TRP A 541 -21.80 4.26 -34.56
N GLY A 542 -22.75 4.74 -33.76
CA GLY A 542 -23.62 3.92 -32.92
C GLY A 542 -22.86 3.11 -31.87
N LEU A 543 -21.85 3.72 -31.24
CA LEU A 543 -20.97 3.03 -30.28
C LEU A 543 -21.62 2.89 -28.90
N SER A 544 -21.29 1.82 -28.17
CA SER A 544 -21.64 1.70 -26.75
C SER A 544 -20.78 2.63 -25.87
N SER A 545 -21.24 2.98 -24.68
CA SER A 545 -20.46 3.79 -23.70
C SER A 545 -19.12 3.11 -23.32
N SER A 546 -19.12 1.77 -23.31
CA SER A 546 -17.89 0.98 -23.13
C SER A 546 -16.93 1.10 -24.31
N GLN A 547 -17.43 1.24 -25.54
CA GLN A 547 -16.60 1.48 -26.72
C GLN A 547 -16.10 2.93 -26.77
N GLU A 548 -16.92 3.91 -26.40
CA GLU A 548 -16.50 5.31 -26.29
C GLU A 548 -15.35 5.47 -25.28
N SER A 549 -15.53 4.94 -24.07
CA SER A 549 -14.49 4.98 -23.03
C SER A 549 -13.19 4.29 -23.43
N LEU A 550 -13.27 3.24 -24.28
CA LEU A 550 -12.11 2.51 -24.77
C LEU A 550 -11.20 3.40 -25.64
N ILE A 551 -11.73 4.38 -26.37
CA ILE A 551 -10.95 5.31 -27.21
C ILE A 551 -9.93 6.07 -26.36
N SER A 552 -10.39 6.60 -25.23
CA SER A 552 -9.55 7.33 -24.26
C SER A 552 -8.60 6.38 -23.54
N THR A 553 -9.07 5.22 -23.08
CA THR A 553 -8.26 4.24 -22.36
C THR A 553 -7.08 3.71 -23.19
N VAL A 554 -7.29 3.47 -24.49
CA VAL A 554 -6.24 2.99 -25.40
C VAL A 554 -5.19 4.08 -25.68
N ALA A 555 -5.58 5.35 -25.74
CA ALA A 555 -4.62 6.46 -25.83
C ALA A 555 -3.73 6.55 -24.57
N PHE A 556 -4.30 6.40 -23.38
CA PHE A 556 -3.53 6.33 -22.13
C PHE A 556 -2.63 5.08 -22.04
N PHE A 557 -3.09 3.94 -22.55
CA PHE A 557 -2.25 2.74 -22.66
C PHE A 557 -1.04 2.96 -23.57
N GLY A 558 -1.26 3.58 -24.74
CA GLY A 558 -0.18 4.02 -25.61
C GLY A 558 0.80 4.92 -24.87
N MET A 559 0.30 5.88 -24.09
CA MET A 559 1.10 6.80 -23.31
C MET A 559 1.91 6.13 -22.19
N LEU A 560 1.37 5.10 -21.55
CA LEU A 560 2.10 4.25 -20.60
C LEU A 560 3.31 3.59 -21.27
N VAL A 561 3.08 2.95 -22.43
CA VAL A 561 4.13 2.30 -23.22
C VAL A 561 5.17 3.32 -23.70
N GLY A 562 4.70 4.48 -24.17
CA GLY A 562 5.55 5.59 -24.58
C GLY A 562 6.40 6.14 -23.44
N ALA A 563 5.83 6.31 -22.25
CA ALA A 563 6.54 6.83 -21.09
C ALA A 563 7.72 5.91 -20.68
N LEU A 564 7.51 4.59 -20.70
CA LEU A 564 8.57 3.63 -20.41
C LEU A 564 9.60 3.56 -21.53
N SER A 565 9.17 3.60 -22.79
CA SER A 565 10.04 3.43 -23.96
C SER A 565 10.91 4.65 -24.22
N TRP A 566 10.32 5.86 -24.22
CA TRP A 566 11.05 7.09 -24.53
C TRP A 566 12.05 7.48 -23.46
N GLY A 567 11.83 7.12 -22.19
CA GLY A 567 12.84 7.27 -21.14
C GLY A 567 14.11 6.47 -21.47
N VAL A 568 13.96 5.18 -21.77
CA VAL A 568 15.09 4.29 -22.12
C VAL A 568 15.79 4.74 -23.40
N VAL A 569 15.02 5.10 -24.44
CA VAL A 569 15.58 5.58 -25.71
C VAL A 569 16.35 6.88 -25.49
N SER A 570 15.80 7.80 -24.70
CA SER A 570 16.41 9.09 -24.41
C SER A 570 17.69 8.96 -23.58
N ASP A 571 17.73 8.03 -22.64
CA ASP A 571 18.93 7.78 -21.81
C ASP A 571 20.01 7.03 -22.59
N SER A 572 19.65 6.17 -23.54
CA SER A 572 20.61 5.35 -24.30
C SER A 572 21.17 6.07 -25.52
N TYR A 573 20.31 6.77 -26.28
CA TYR A 573 20.65 7.32 -27.60
C TYR A 573 20.69 8.86 -27.65
N GLY A 574 20.33 9.54 -26.55
CA GLY A 574 20.30 10.99 -26.41
C GLY A 574 18.86 11.56 -26.42
N ARG A 575 18.67 12.68 -25.73
CA ARG A 575 17.35 13.32 -25.51
C ARG A 575 16.79 13.85 -26.83
N LYS A 576 17.66 14.42 -27.67
CA LYS A 576 17.29 14.94 -29.00
C LYS A 576 16.65 13.87 -29.90
N LYS A 577 17.16 12.63 -29.89
CA LYS A 577 16.60 11.54 -30.73
C LYS A 577 15.26 11.04 -30.21
N GLY A 578 15.05 11.05 -28.90
CA GLY A 578 13.76 10.75 -28.29
C GLY A 578 12.66 11.71 -28.76
N PHE A 579 12.94 13.01 -28.78
CA PHE A 579 12.00 14.03 -29.28
C PHE A 579 11.66 13.85 -30.74
N LEU A 580 12.66 13.52 -31.58
CA LEU A 580 12.42 13.27 -33.00
C LEU A 580 11.47 12.09 -33.20
N GLY A 581 11.73 10.98 -32.50
CA GLY A 581 10.88 9.79 -32.58
C GLY A 581 9.44 10.08 -32.12
N SER A 582 9.29 10.75 -30.98
CA SER A 582 7.98 11.16 -30.46
C SER A 582 7.25 12.10 -31.43
N ALA A 583 7.90 13.14 -31.94
CA ALA A 583 7.29 14.11 -32.84
C ALA A 583 6.84 13.48 -34.17
N ILE A 584 7.63 12.54 -34.73
CA ILE A 584 7.24 11.78 -35.93
C ILE A 584 6.00 10.94 -35.65
N ILE A 585 6.00 10.16 -34.56
CA ILE A 585 4.89 9.27 -34.24
C ILE A 585 3.61 10.07 -33.98
N THR A 586 3.66 11.10 -33.14
CA THR A 586 2.50 11.92 -32.80
C THR A 586 1.95 12.67 -34.01
N SER A 587 2.80 13.31 -34.82
CA SER A 587 2.34 14.09 -35.97
C SER A 587 1.74 13.21 -37.08
N VAL A 588 2.39 12.10 -37.43
CA VAL A 588 1.92 11.20 -38.49
C VAL A 588 0.65 10.47 -38.04
N ALA A 589 0.64 9.86 -36.86
CA ALA A 589 -0.52 9.12 -36.38
C ALA A 589 -1.69 10.06 -36.02
N GLY A 590 -1.40 11.27 -35.54
CA GLY A 590 -2.38 12.33 -35.28
C GLY A 590 -3.13 12.71 -36.55
N LEU A 591 -2.40 13.04 -37.62
CA LEU A 591 -2.98 13.36 -38.93
C LEU A 591 -3.74 12.17 -39.53
N LEU A 592 -3.18 10.96 -39.46
CA LEU A 592 -3.84 9.76 -39.99
C LEU A 592 -5.15 9.45 -39.26
N SER A 593 -5.28 9.81 -37.98
CA SER A 593 -6.51 9.59 -37.21
C SER A 593 -7.70 10.34 -37.78
N ALA A 594 -7.49 11.50 -38.42
CA ALA A 594 -8.55 12.25 -39.09
C ALA A 594 -9.17 11.49 -40.27
N PHE A 595 -8.41 10.57 -40.87
CA PHE A 595 -8.82 9.77 -42.02
C PHE A 595 -9.25 8.35 -41.63
N ALA A 596 -9.42 8.05 -40.34
CA ALA A 596 -9.80 6.71 -39.88
C ALA A 596 -11.19 6.31 -40.43
N PRO A 597 -11.30 5.20 -41.20
CA PRO A 597 -12.56 4.80 -41.84
C PRO A 597 -13.48 3.99 -40.92
N ASN A 598 -12.95 3.45 -39.82
CA ASN A 598 -13.70 2.63 -38.87
C ASN A 598 -13.14 2.77 -37.44
N TYR A 599 -13.93 2.33 -36.47
CA TYR A 599 -13.63 2.37 -35.04
C TYR A 599 -12.28 1.71 -34.68
N ILE A 600 -11.98 0.53 -35.22
CA ILE A 600 -10.74 -0.20 -34.90
C ILE A 600 -9.50 0.54 -35.44
N SER A 601 -9.57 1.09 -36.65
CA SER A 601 -8.51 1.92 -37.21
C SER A 601 -8.27 3.17 -36.37
N LEU A 602 -9.33 3.80 -35.86
CA LEU A 602 -9.21 4.94 -34.95
C LEU A 602 -8.54 4.53 -33.63
N LEU A 603 -8.96 3.41 -33.02
CA LEU A 603 -8.35 2.90 -31.79
C LEU A 603 -6.84 2.65 -31.95
N ILE A 604 -6.44 1.97 -33.02
CA ILE A 604 -5.02 1.67 -33.28
C ILE A 604 -4.23 2.97 -33.46
N LEU A 605 -4.75 3.92 -34.24
CA LEU A 605 -4.09 5.21 -34.47
C LEU A 605 -3.99 6.03 -33.19
N ARG A 606 -5.05 6.06 -32.36
CA ARG A 606 -5.04 6.72 -31.05
C ARG A 606 -4.07 6.07 -30.06
N CYS A 607 -3.91 4.73 -30.11
CA CYS A 607 -2.87 4.03 -29.36
C CYS A 607 -1.47 4.52 -29.77
N ILE A 608 -1.21 4.58 -31.08
CA ILE A 608 0.08 5.02 -31.62
C ILE A 608 0.35 6.49 -31.27
N VAL A 609 -0.66 7.36 -31.37
CA VAL A 609 -0.58 8.75 -30.90
C VAL A 609 -0.22 8.80 -29.41
N GLY A 610 -0.86 7.97 -28.57
CA GLY A 610 -0.53 7.81 -27.17
C GLY A 610 0.96 7.46 -26.94
N VAL A 611 1.50 6.49 -27.71
CA VAL A 611 2.93 6.13 -27.64
C VAL A 611 3.82 7.35 -27.94
N GLY A 612 3.48 8.15 -28.94
CA GLY A 612 4.20 9.38 -29.25
C GLY A 612 4.15 10.39 -28.10
N ILE A 613 2.96 10.65 -27.54
CA ILE A 613 2.74 11.64 -26.47
C ILE A 613 3.43 11.25 -25.15
N GLY A 614 3.63 9.96 -24.87
CA GLY A 614 4.31 9.47 -23.66
C GLY A 614 5.71 10.05 -23.41
N CYS A 615 6.31 10.75 -24.38
CA CYS A 615 7.57 11.46 -24.27
C CYS A 615 7.53 12.74 -23.38
N GLY A 616 6.37 13.21 -22.93
CA GLY A 616 6.19 14.43 -22.12
C GLY A 616 7.22 14.64 -20.99
N HIS A 617 7.48 13.59 -20.21
CA HIS A 617 8.44 13.61 -19.08
C HIS A 617 9.91 13.81 -19.51
N VAL A 618 10.24 13.53 -20.77
CA VAL A 618 11.56 13.78 -21.35
C VAL A 618 11.73 15.27 -21.65
N PHE A 619 10.66 15.99 -22.04
CA PHE A 619 10.70 17.45 -22.25
C PHE A 619 10.96 18.20 -20.94
N THR A 620 10.30 17.80 -19.84
CA THR A 620 10.60 18.35 -18.50
C THR A 620 12.06 18.10 -18.12
N SER A 621 12.52 16.86 -18.24
CA SER A 621 13.87 16.48 -17.83
C SER A 621 14.94 17.21 -18.64
N TRP A 622 14.74 17.34 -19.95
CA TRP A 622 15.64 18.07 -20.83
C TRP A 622 15.65 19.57 -20.55
N PHE A 623 14.49 20.22 -20.40
CA PHE A 623 14.44 21.64 -20.06
C PHE A 623 15.17 21.91 -18.73
N LEU A 624 14.96 21.03 -17.74
CA LEU A 624 15.60 21.09 -16.43
C LEU A 624 17.14 21.02 -16.47
N GLU A 625 17.72 20.39 -17.49
CA GLU A 625 19.18 20.28 -17.66
C GLU A 625 19.81 21.58 -18.20
N PHE A 626 19.00 22.56 -18.62
CA PHE A 626 19.44 23.89 -19.07
C PHE A 626 19.09 25.03 -18.09
N VAL A 627 18.28 24.76 -17.06
CA VAL A 627 17.82 25.77 -16.10
C VAL A 627 18.86 25.94 -14.97
N PRO A 628 19.32 27.17 -14.68
CA PRO A 628 20.19 27.43 -13.53
C PRO A 628 19.53 27.03 -12.20
N ILE A 629 20.35 26.59 -11.23
CA ILE A 629 19.89 26.23 -9.87
C ILE A 629 19.04 27.34 -9.20
N PRO A 630 19.44 28.62 -9.19
CA PRO A 630 18.61 29.67 -8.58
C PRO A 630 17.29 29.83 -9.34
N ASN A 631 16.17 29.83 -8.61
CA ASN A 631 14.80 30.00 -9.13
C ASN A 631 14.30 28.90 -10.10
N ARG A 632 14.92 27.71 -10.08
CA ARG A 632 14.52 26.56 -10.92
C ARG A 632 13.03 26.21 -10.80
N GLY A 633 12.47 26.24 -9.58
CA GLY A 633 11.05 25.97 -9.34
C GLY A 633 10.11 26.96 -10.03
N ALA A 634 10.45 28.26 -10.00
CA ALA A 634 9.66 29.30 -10.67
C ALA A 634 9.62 29.11 -12.19
N TRP A 635 10.77 28.77 -12.79
CA TRP A 635 10.83 28.48 -14.24
C TRP A 635 10.07 27.20 -14.62
N MET A 636 9.98 26.22 -13.72
CA MET A 636 9.15 25.03 -13.93
C MET A 636 7.65 25.36 -13.90
N VAL A 637 7.21 26.29 -13.05
CA VAL A 637 5.82 26.78 -13.08
C VAL A 637 5.50 27.52 -14.38
N VAL A 638 6.43 28.37 -14.85
CA VAL A 638 6.30 29.03 -16.16
C VAL A 638 6.18 28.00 -17.28
N PHE A 639 7.00 26.95 -17.24
CA PHE A 639 6.92 25.85 -18.19
C PHE A 639 5.58 25.11 -18.14
N SER A 640 5.02 24.85 -16.95
CA SER A 640 3.69 24.25 -16.80
C SER A 640 2.55 25.09 -17.40
N THR A 641 2.74 26.41 -17.56
CA THR A 641 1.73 27.29 -18.19
C THR A 641 1.44 26.88 -19.64
N PHE A 642 2.40 26.27 -20.34
CA PHE A 642 2.19 25.77 -21.70
C PHE A 642 1.14 24.66 -21.78
N TRP A 643 0.93 23.89 -20.69
CA TRP A 643 -0.18 22.92 -20.62
C TRP A 643 -1.52 23.62 -20.74
N THR A 644 -1.73 24.62 -19.89
CA THR A 644 -2.99 25.36 -19.81
C THR A 644 -3.25 26.16 -21.08
N VAL A 645 -2.19 26.66 -21.73
CA VAL A 645 -2.33 27.26 -23.06
C VAL A 645 -2.85 26.23 -24.07
N GLY A 646 -2.30 25.01 -24.08
CA GLY A 646 -2.78 23.95 -24.97
C GLY A 646 -4.23 23.52 -24.70
N THR A 647 -4.62 23.34 -23.43
CA THR A 647 -6.00 22.97 -23.07
C THR A 647 -7.02 24.03 -23.47
N ILE A 648 -6.69 25.32 -23.28
CA ILE A 648 -7.54 26.44 -23.69
C ILE A 648 -7.62 26.56 -25.21
N ILE A 649 -6.49 26.41 -25.92
CA ILE A 649 -6.48 26.44 -27.40
C ILE A 649 -7.37 25.33 -27.95
N GLU A 650 -7.23 24.10 -27.47
CA GLU A 650 -8.03 22.98 -27.95
C GLU A 650 -9.52 23.17 -27.63
N ALA A 651 -9.88 23.60 -26.41
CA ALA A 651 -11.27 23.87 -26.06
C ALA A 651 -11.88 25.01 -26.91
N SER A 652 -11.08 26.03 -27.24
CA SER A 652 -11.50 27.13 -28.13
C SER A 652 -11.71 26.64 -29.57
N LEU A 653 -10.80 25.81 -30.07
CA LEU A 653 -10.92 25.17 -31.39
C LEU A 653 -12.15 24.26 -31.43
N ALA A 654 -12.38 23.46 -30.40
CA ALA A 654 -13.54 22.57 -30.31
C ALA A 654 -14.86 23.36 -30.36
N TRP A 655 -14.96 24.46 -29.58
CA TRP A 655 -16.16 25.32 -29.59
C TRP A 655 -16.45 25.92 -30.98
N TRP A 656 -15.41 26.30 -31.73
CA TRP A 656 -15.60 26.91 -33.05
C TRP A 656 -15.79 25.89 -34.19
N ILE A 657 -15.06 24.77 -34.15
CA ILE A 657 -14.90 23.85 -35.29
C ILE A 657 -15.85 22.66 -35.23
N MET A 658 -16.16 22.16 -34.04
CA MET A 658 -17.03 20.99 -33.88
C MET A 658 -18.42 21.24 -34.50
N PRO A 659 -19.09 22.39 -34.29
CA PRO A 659 -20.41 22.63 -34.86
C PRO A 659 -20.42 22.82 -36.39
N THR A 660 -19.33 23.32 -36.99
CA THR A 660 -19.31 23.73 -38.41
C THR A 660 -18.61 22.74 -39.34
N TYR A 661 -17.54 22.07 -38.87
CA TYR A 661 -16.66 21.23 -39.70
C TYR A 661 -16.45 19.81 -39.15
N GLY A 662 -16.92 19.53 -37.92
CA GLY A 662 -16.87 18.22 -37.29
C GLY A 662 -15.51 17.80 -36.73
N TRP A 663 -15.48 16.64 -36.08
CA TRP A 663 -14.32 16.15 -35.30
C TRP A 663 -13.07 15.83 -36.15
N ARG A 664 -13.23 15.49 -37.43
CA ARG A 664 -12.08 15.18 -38.31
C ARG A 664 -11.16 16.38 -38.52
N LEU A 665 -11.72 17.59 -38.70
CA LEU A 665 -10.91 18.79 -38.88
C LEU A 665 -10.24 19.20 -37.56
N LEU A 666 -10.91 18.98 -36.43
CA LEU A 666 -10.31 19.20 -35.10
C LEU A 666 -9.03 18.35 -34.95
N LEU A 667 -9.09 17.04 -35.24
CA LEU A 667 -7.92 16.14 -35.20
C LEU A 667 -6.73 16.64 -36.04
N VAL A 668 -7.00 17.20 -37.23
CA VAL A 668 -5.94 17.73 -38.11
C VAL A 668 -5.28 18.95 -37.49
N LEU A 669 -6.07 19.84 -36.88
CA LEU A 669 -5.56 21.08 -36.28
C LEU A 669 -4.81 20.81 -34.98
N SER A 670 -5.25 19.83 -34.19
CA SER A 670 -4.55 19.43 -32.97
C SER A 670 -3.19 18.77 -33.25
N ALA A 671 -2.98 18.23 -34.46
CA ALA A 671 -1.68 17.72 -34.89
C ALA A 671 -0.68 18.83 -35.33
N VAL A 672 -1.12 20.09 -35.49
CA VAL A 672 -0.25 21.18 -35.98
C VAL A 672 0.93 21.47 -35.06
N PRO A 673 0.78 21.61 -33.72
CA PRO A 673 1.92 21.88 -32.84
C PRO A 673 2.98 20.78 -32.87
N SER A 674 2.56 19.51 -32.97
CA SER A 674 3.51 18.38 -33.08
C SER A 674 4.25 18.37 -34.42
N LEU A 675 3.60 18.79 -35.51
CA LEU A 675 4.24 18.99 -36.81
C LEU A 675 5.24 20.16 -36.78
N VAL A 676 4.89 21.27 -36.11
CA VAL A 676 5.81 22.41 -35.94
C VAL A 676 7.02 22.01 -35.08
N ALA A 677 6.83 21.19 -34.04
CA ALA A 677 7.92 20.63 -33.25
C ALA A 677 8.84 19.75 -34.11
N LEU A 678 8.27 18.91 -34.98
CA LEU A 678 9.03 18.09 -35.93
C LEU A 678 9.87 18.94 -36.90
N LEU A 679 9.28 19.99 -37.47
CA LEU A 679 9.97 20.90 -38.40
C LEU A 679 11.09 21.72 -37.72
N SER A 680 10.93 22.03 -36.43
CA SER A 680 11.90 22.79 -35.64
C SER A 680 13.00 21.92 -34.98
N TYR A 681 13.03 20.62 -35.25
CA TYR A 681 14.03 19.66 -34.73
C TYR A 681 15.49 20.11 -34.93
N GLY A 682 15.80 20.78 -36.05
CA GLY A 682 17.14 21.25 -36.36
C GLY A 682 17.70 22.26 -35.35
N LEU A 683 16.82 22.98 -34.64
CA LEU A 683 17.17 24.01 -33.65
C LEU A 683 17.44 23.44 -32.26
N VAL A 684 17.17 22.15 -32.04
CA VAL A 684 17.24 21.52 -30.72
C VAL A 684 18.68 21.11 -30.41
N PRO A 685 19.32 21.64 -29.35
CA PRO A 685 20.59 21.15 -28.86
C PRO A 685 20.42 19.83 -28.08
N GLU A 686 21.46 19.00 -28.08
CA GLU A 686 21.53 17.85 -27.17
C GLU A 686 21.82 18.33 -25.74
N SER A 687 21.44 17.53 -24.75
CA SER A 687 21.71 17.84 -23.34
C SER A 687 23.22 17.86 -23.03
N PRO A 688 23.75 18.96 -22.44
CA PRO A 688 25.12 19.02 -21.94
C PRO A 688 25.40 17.94 -20.88
N ARG A 689 24.42 17.69 -20.00
CA ARG A 689 24.55 16.70 -18.92
C ARG A 689 24.64 15.28 -19.47
N TYR A 690 23.81 14.94 -20.47
CA TYR A 690 23.91 13.67 -21.19
C TYR A 690 25.28 13.49 -21.87
N LEU A 691 25.77 14.51 -22.57
CA LEU A 691 27.08 14.45 -23.24
C LEU A 691 28.24 14.25 -22.26
N CYS A 692 28.20 14.90 -21.09
CA CYS A 692 29.15 14.66 -20.01
C CYS A 692 29.14 13.21 -19.52
N THR A 693 27.96 12.62 -19.30
CA THR A 693 27.86 11.21 -18.86
C THR A 693 28.38 10.19 -19.90
N GLN A 694 28.32 10.54 -21.17
CA GLN A 694 28.85 9.72 -22.27
C GLN A 694 30.35 9.95 -22.54
N GLY A 695 31.02 10.79 -21.74
CA GLY A 695 32.43 11.15 -21.92
C GLY A 695 32.71 12.09 -23.10
N ARG A 696 31.66 12.67 -23.73
CA ARG A 696 31.76 13.58 -24.89
C ARG A 696 31.90 15.03 -24.43
N LEU A 697 32.97 15.31 -23.67
CA LEU A 697 33.18 16.60 -22.99
C LEU A 697 33.38 17.78 -23.94
N THR A 698 33.99 17.56 -25.11
CA THR A 698 34.21 18.61 -26.13
C THR A 698 32.90 19.11 -26.74
N GLU A 699 31.95 18.21 -26.98
CA GLU A 699 30.63 18.56 -27.50
C GLU A 699 29.79 19.27 -26.42
N ALA A 700 29.83 18.79 -25.17
CA ALA A 700 29.18 19.46 -24.05
C ALA A 700 29.68 20.90 -23.90
N GLN A 701 31.00 21.10 -23.95
CA GLN A 701 31.63 22.41 -23.90
C GLN A 701 31.21 23.31 -25.08
N SER A 702 31.07 22.74 -26.29
CA SER A 702 30.62 23.50 -27.47
C SER A 702 29.18 24.03 -27.32
N ILE A 703 28.28 23.23 -26.72
CA ILE A 703 26.89 23.64 -26.46
C ILE A 703 26.85 24.71 -25.38
N LEU A 704 27.62 24.56 -24.31
CA LEU A 704 27.74 25.56 -23.26
C LEU A 704 28.35 26.87 -23.77
N ALA A 705 29.36 26.80 -24.65
CA ALA A 705 29.97 27.98 -25.27
C ALA A 705 28.99 28.72 -26.20
N ASN A 706 28.18 27.98 -26.97
CA ASN A 706 27.10 28.56 -27.77
C ASN A 706 26.04 29.22 -26.88
N GLY A 707 25.65 28.59 -25.78
CA GLY A 707 24.72 29.17 -24.81
C GLY A 707 25.26 30.43 -24.13
N ALA A 708 26.53 30.43 -23.74
CA ALA A 708 27.23 31.57 -23.16
C ALA A 708 27.32 32.74 -24.16
N ALA A 709 27.69 32.45 -25.41
CA ALA A 709 27.74 33.45 -26.49
C ALA A 709 26.37 34.09 -26.76
N LEU A 710 25.30 33.29 -26.83
CA LEU A 710 23.93 33.77 -27.05
C LEU A 710 23.37 34.59 -25.87
N ASN A 711 23.85 34.30 -24.65
CA ASN A 711 23.51 35.05 -23.45
C ASN A 711 24.47 36.23 -23.17
N CYS A 712 25.45 36.46 -24.03
CA CYS A 712 26.49 37.48 -23.88
C CYS A 712 27.24 37.37 -22.53
N LYS A 713 27.62 36.15 -22.15
CA LYS A 713 28.42 35.85 -20.95
C LYS A 713 29.61 34.97 -21.27
N ASP A 714 30.62 35.02 -20.41
CA ASP A 714 31.82 34.19 -20.51
C ASP A 714 31.70 32.94 -19.63
N LEU A 715 32.31 31.84 -20.10
CA LEU A 715 32.42 30.59 -19.35
C LEU A 715 33.51 30.68 -18.26
N PRO A 716 33.40 29.89 -17.17
CA PRO A 716 34.44 29.79 -16.16
C PRO A 716 35.77 29.29 -16.76
N LYS A 717 36.90 29.72 -16.18
CA LYS A 717 38.24 29.29 -16.61
C LYS A 717 38.57 27.93 -16.00
N GLY A 718 38.75 26.89 -16.81
CA GLY A 718 39.12 25.54 -16.36
C GLY A 718 38.77 24.45 -17.37
N LEU A 719 39.03 23.19 -17.01
CA LEU A 719 38.55 22.02 -17.77
C LEU A 719 37.19 21.58 -17.19
N LEU A 720 36.22 21.27 -18.06
CA LEU A 720 34.94 20.69 -17.65
C LEU A 720 35.19 19.27 -17.13
N VAL A 721 34.97 19.04 -15.84
CA VAL A 721 35.12 17.72 -15.21
C VAL A 721 33.73 17.14 -14.92
N SER A 722 33.56 15.85 -15.22
CA SER A 722 32.38 15.07 -14.83
C SER A 722 32.62 14.35 -13.51
N ASP A 723 31.65 14.35 -12.59
CA ASP A 723 31.72 13.73 -11.25
C ASP A 723 31.93 12.19 -11.26
N HIS A 724 32.05 11.56 -12.43
CA HIS A 724 32.20 10.11 -12.62
C HIS A 724 33.49 9.72 -13.35
N ILE A 725 34.65 10.06 -12.79
CA ILE A 725 35.91 9.42 -13.21
C ILE A 725 36.33 8.44 -12.11
N ASN A 726 36.19 7.14 -12.40
CA ASN A 726 36.85 6.09 -11.63
C ASN A 726 38.36 6.37 -11.59
N GLU A 727 38.93 6.36 -10.39
CA GLU A 727 40.34 6.61 -10.05
C GLU A 727 41.40 5.73 -10.76
N SER A 728 41.03 4.87 -11.71
CA SER A 728 41.98 3.98 -12.38
C SER A 728 42.66 4.56 -13.63
N THR A 729 42.43 5.84 -13.99
CA THR A 729 42.96 6.40 -15.26
C THR A 729 44.06 7.46 -15.10
N ILE A 730 44.40 7.86 -13.87
CA ILE A 730 45.41 8.93 -13.66
C ILE A 730 46.85 8.38 -13.52
N GLU A 731 47.05 7.09 -13.23
CA GLU A 731 48.41 6.50 -13.19
C GLU A 731 48.93 5.97 -14.55
N GLY A 732 48.16 6.12 -15.65
CA GLY A 732 48.49 5.50 -16.93
C GLY A 732 49.21 6.38 -17.97
N GLN A 733 49.33 7.69 -17.75
CA GLN A 733 49.92 8.62 -18.74
C GLN A 733 51.33 9.08 -18.32
N SER A 734 52.20 8.13 -18.02
CA SER A 734 53.65 8.35 -18.08
C SER A 734 54.37 7.06 -18.45
N SER A 735 54.24 6.61 -19.70
CA SER A 735 55.30 5.93 -20.48
C SER A 735 54.71 5.41 -21.78
N GLU A 736 54.89 6.16 -22.86
CA GLU A 736 54.92 5.58 -24.20
C GLU A 736 56.16 4.68 -24.34
N SER A 737 56.04 3.65 -25.18
CA SER A 737 57.08 2.71 -25.67
C SER A 737 57.20 1.40 -24.89
N THR A 738 56.57 0.32 -25.39
CA THR A 738 57.23 -0.93 -25.84
C THR A 738 56.20 -1.97 -26.32
N ALA A 739 56.30 -2.33 -27.61
CA ALA A 739 56.00 -3.59 -28.29
C ALA A 739 54.92 -4.55 -27.72
N LEU A 740 53.82 -4.81 -28.46
CA LEU A 740 53.67 -5.95 -29.40
C LEU A 740 54.08 -7.33 -28.83
N LEU A 741 53.09 -8.13 -28.38
CA LEU A 741 52.87 -9.54 -28.81
C LEU A 741 51.68 -10.22 -28.10
N SER A 742 50.97 -11.00 -28.91
CA SER A 742 50.15 -12.19 -28.60
C SER A 742 48.86 -12.07 -27.78
N SER A 743 47.78 -12.22 -28.55
CA SER A 743 46.56 -12.96 -28.24
C SER A 743 46.59 -13.88 -27.02
N THR A 744 45.61 -13.73 -26.13
CA THR A 744 44.75 -14.85 -25.72
C THR A 744 43.39 -14.31 -25.30
N LYS A 745 42.33 -14.79 -25.94
CA LYS A 745 40.96 -14.68 -25.43
C LYS A 745 40.94 -15.31 -24.03
N ASN A 746 40.61 -14.51 -23.02
CA ASN A 746 40.11 -15.04 -21.76
C ASN A 746 38.73 -14.43 -21.51
N GLU A 747 37.73 -15.27 -21.72
CA GLU A 747 36.41 -15.16 -21.12
C GLU A 747 36.57 -15.20 -19.60
N SER A 748 36.30 -14.06 -18.95
CA SER A 748 35.78 -13.97 -17.57
C SER A 748 35.54 -12.51 -17.22
N ASN A 749 34.73 -11.81 -18.02
CA ASN A 749 34.05 -10.62 -17.53
C ASN A 749 32.93 -11.08 -16.59
N ASN A 750 33.27 -11.24 -15.31
CA ASN A 750 32.30 -11.11 -14.24
C ASN A 750 31.70 -9.71 -14.35
N CYS A 751 30.58 -9.60 -15.08
CA CYS A 751 29.69 -8.46 -14.99
C CYS A 751 29.12 -8.43 -13.56
N GLN A 752 29.80 -7.72 -12.66
CA GLN A 752 29.12 -7.06 -11.54
C GLN A 752 28.14 -6.06 -12.18
N ARG A 753 26.93 -6.55 -12.49
CA ARG A 753 25.82 -5.71 -12.88
C ARG A 753 25.52 -4.80 -11.70
N ASN A 754 25.83 -3.51 -11.83
CA ASN A 754 25.20 -2.49 -11.01
C ASN A 754 23.68 -2.78 -11.02
N PRO A 755 23.01 -2.85 -9.85
CA PRO A 755 21.60 -3.16 -9.81
C PRO A 755 20.85 -2.13 -10.68
N SER A 756 19.91 -2.61 -11.51
CA SER A 756 19.12 -1.75 -12.39
C SER A 756 18.55 -0.57 -11.61
N SER A 757 18.55 0.64 -12.17
CA SER A 757 18.09 1.87 -11.50
C SER A 757 16.68 1.75 -10.88
N ILE A 758 15.84 0.84 -11.39
CA ILE A 758 14.52 0.48 -10.83
C ILE A 758 14.62 -0.18 -9.44
N VAL A 759 15.60 -1.08 -9.26
CA VAL A 759 15.87 -1.73 -7.96
C VAL A 759 16.43 -0.71 -6.97
N MET A 760 17.19 0.28 -7.44
CA MET A 760 17.68 1.37 -6.60
C MET A 760 16.57 2.36 -6.17
N LEU A 761 15.51 2.55 -6.98
CA LEU A 761 14.33 3.34 -6.58
C LEU A 761 13.50 2.66 -5.48
N LEU A 762 13.59 1.33 -5.42
CA LEU A 762 13.02 0.49 -4.37
C LEU A 762 14.04 0.19 -3.24
N SER A 763 15.09 1.03 -3.15
CA SER A 763 15.99 1.01 -2.01
C SER A 763 15.28 1.47 -0.74
N PRO A 764 15.62 0.91 0.43
CA PRO A 764 14.93 1.16 1.69
C PRO A 764 14.76 2.65 2.04
N ASN A 765 15.70 3.50 1.64
CA ASN A 765 15.68 4.94 1.90
C ASN A 765 14.65 5.69 1.05
N LEU A 766 14.36 5.20 -0.17
CA LEU A 766 13.49 5.88 -1.14
C LEU A 766 12.14 5.20 -1.30
N THR A 767 11.99 3.89 -1.00
CA THR A 767 10.76 3.12 -1.29
C THR A 767 9.49 3.72 -0.71
N ARG A 768 9.50 4.22 0.53
CA ARG A 768 8.31 4.85 1.13
C ARG A 768 7.89 6.07 0.32
N THR A 769 8.83 6.95 0.03
CA THR A 769 8.55 8.17 -0.72
C THR A 769 8.17 7.85 -2.16
N THR A 770 8.83 6.85 -2.77
CA THR A 770 8.52 6.34 -4.11
C THR A 770 7.10 5.79 -4.21
N LEU A 771 6.66 4.92 -3.30
CA LEU A 771 5.32 4.34 -3.34
C LEU A 771 4.22 5.38 -3.07
N LEU A 772 4.45 6.29 -2.11
CA LEU A 772 3.51 7.39 -1.86
C LEU A 772 3.43 8.33 -3.07
N LEU A 773 4.55 8.64 -3.71
CA LEU A 773 4.58 9.42 -4.95
C LEU A 773 3.88 8.69 -6.10
N TRP A 774 4.06 7.39 -6.24
CA TRP A 774 3.37 6.61 -7.28
C TRP A 774 1.85 6.65 -7.10
N PHE A 775 1.36 6.49 -5.87
CA PHE A 775 -0.05 6.63 -5.57
C PHE A 775 -0.56 8.06 -5.78
N LEU A 776 0.23 9.06 -5.39
CA LEU A 776 -0.07 10.48 -5.59
C LEU A 776 -0.17 10.83 -7.09
N TYR A 777 0.72 10.30 -7.93
CA TYR A 777 0.66 10.45 -9.38
C TYR A 777 -0.56 9.74 -9.96
N PHE A 778 -0.86 8.52 -9.51
CA PHE A 778 -2.09 7.81 -9.88
C PHE A 778 -3.32 8.65 -9.55
N GLY A 779 -3.45 9.12 -8.30
CA GLY A 779 -4.61 9.85 -7.81
C GLY A 779 -4.81 11.22 -8.47
N ASN A 780 -3.74 12.01 -8.62
CA ASN A 780 -3.84 13.31 -9.33
C ASN A 780 -4.17 13.10 -10.81
N THR A 781 -3.57 12.12 -11.47
CA THR A 781 -3.83 11.84 -12.89
C THR A 781 -5.25 11.33 -13.10
N PHE A 782 -5.70 10.40 -12.25
CA PHE A 782 -7.06 9.86 -12.25
C PHE A 782 -8.09 10.98 -12.08
N SER A 783 -7.88 11.86 -11.09
CA SER A 783 -8.81 12.93 -10.73
C SER A 783 -8.82 14.07 -11.76
N TYR A 784 -7.65 14.51 -12.22
CA TYR A 784 -7.54 15.60 -13.20
C TYR A 784 -8.24 15.24 -14.51
N TYR A 785 -7.88 14.11 -15.13
CA TYR A 785 -8.51 13.69 -16.38
C TYR A 785 -9.96 13.24 -16.18
N GLY A 786 -10.29 12.73 -15.00
CA GLY A 786 -11.65 12.35 -14.64
C GLY A 786 -12.61 13.53 -14.60
N ILE A 787 -12.20 14.64 -13.98
CA ILE A 787 -13.01 15.87 -13.96
C ILE A 787 -13.21 16.44 -15.36
N VAL A 788 -12.18 16.38 -16.22
CA VAL A 788 -12.30 16.80 -17.63
C VAL A 788 -13.37 15.99 -18.35
N LEU A 789 -13.36 14.66 -18.20
CA LEU A 789 -14.35 13.77 -18.82
C LEU A 789 -15.73 13.86 -18.17
N LEU A 790 -15.81 14.04 -16.85
CA LEU A 790 -17.08 14.28 -16.15
C LEU A 790 -17.74 15.59 -16.63
N THR A 791 -16.95 16.62 -16.96
CA THR A 791 -17.49 17.88 -17.48
C THR A 791 -18.21 17.68 -18.80
N SER A 792 -17.64 16.90 -19.73
CA SER A 792 -18.30 16.62 -21.00
C SER A 792 -19.54 15.75 -20.80
N GLN A 793 -19.46 14.67 -20.01
CA GLN A 793 -20.58 13.75 -19.78
C GLN A 793 -21.78 14.42 -19.06
N LEU A 794 -21.50 15.21 -18.01
CA LEU A 794 -22.55 15.90 -17.26
C LEU A 794 -23.18 17.07 -18.03
N SER A 795 -22.49 17.61 -19.05
CA SER A 795 -23.02 18.69 -19.89
C SER A 795 -24.00 18.21 -20.97
N ILE A 796 -23.99 16.91 -21.33
CA ILE A 796 -24.86 16.35 -22.39
C ILE A 796 -26.32 16.17 -21.91
N GLY A 797 -26.60 16.36 -20.61
CA GLY A 797 -27.98 16.39 -20.11
C GLY A 797 -28.67 15.02 -20.10
N GLN A 798 -27.96 13.91 -19.87
CA GLN A 798 -28.57 12.60 -19.59
C GLN A 798 -29.29 12.54 -18.21
N SER A 799 -29.87 13.65 -17.76
CA SER A 799 -30.56 13.78 -16.48
C SER A 799 -31.97 13.19 -16.45
N GLU A 800 -32.52 12.77 -17.59
CA GLU A 800 -33.83 12.11 -17.66
C GLU A 800 -33.68 10.67 -18.15
N CYS A 801 -33.59 9.73 -17.22
CA CYS A 801 -33.79 8.31 -17.49
C CYS A 801 -35.29 7.98 -17.56
N ASP A 802 -36.05 8.70 -18.39
CA ASP A 802 -37.41 8.31 -18.73
C ASP A 802 -37.39 7.56 -20.06
N LEU A 803 -37.90 6.33 -20.02
CA LEU A 803 -37.96 5.40 -21.16
C LEU A 803 -39.06 5.81 -22.16
N THR A 804 -39.17 7.09 -22.52
CA THR A 804 -40.05 7.57 -23.59
C THR A 804 -39.62 8.97 -24.02
N THR A 805 -38.82 9.08 -25.09
CA THR A 805 -38.98 10.11 -26.14
C THR A 805 -37.96 9.88 -27.25
N LEU A 806 -38.42 9.18 -28.29
CA LEU A 806 -37.95 9.43 -29.66
C LEU A 806 -38.43 10.83 -30.05
N GLN A 807 -37.76 11.89 -29.59
CA GLN A 807 -37.95 13.22 -30.15
C GLN A 807 -36.66 14.03 -30.00
N SER A 808 -35.97 14.10 -31.13
CA SER A 808 -34.88 15.00 -31.46
C SER A 808 -35.36 16.46 -31.40
N ASP A 809 -35.39 17.06 -30.22
CA ASP A 809 -35.43 18.52 -30.09
C ASP A 809 -34.09 18.98 -29.56
N ASN A 810 -33.34 19.65 -30.46
CA ASN A 810 -32.12 20.43 -30.29
C ASN A 810 -31.66 20.62 -28.83
N ILE A 811 -30.95 19.63 -28.30
CA ILE A 811 -30.03 19.88 -27.20
C ILE A 811 -28.93 20.75 -27.79
N ASP A 812 -28.74 21.95 -27.25
CA ASP A 812 -27.70 22.87 -27.69
C ASP A 812 -26.33 22.20 -27.49
N ASP A 813 -25.81 21.53 -28.53
CA ASP A 813 -24.44 20.97 -28.60
C ASP A 813 -23.38 22.03 -28.24
N SER A 814 -23.72 23.32 -28.40
CA SER A 814 -22.90 24.46 -27.99
C SER A 814 -22.60 24.51 -26.48
N SER A 815 -23.50 24.02 -25.64
CA SER A 815 -23.36 24.07 -24.17
C SER A 815 -22.22 23.19 -23.64
N LEU A 816 -21.97 22.03 -24.26
CA LEU A 816 -20.85 21.15 -23.90
C LEU A 816 -19.51 21.83 -24.11
N TYR A 817 -19.28 22.39 -25.31
CA TYR A 817 -18.00 23.01 -25.64
C TYR A 817 -17.75 24.25 -24.78
N VAL A 818 -18.80 25.03 -24.50
CA VAL A 818 -18.74 26.20 -23.62
C VAL A 818 -18.42 25.79 -22.17
N ASN A 819 -19.03 24.73 -21.63
CA ASN A 819 -18.73 24.26 -20.27
C ASN A 819 -17.30 23.73 -20.13
N VAL A 820 -16.81 22.96 -21.11
CA VAL A 820 -15.41 22.49 -21.11
C VAL A 820 -14.42 23.64 -21.27
N PHE A 821 -14.77 24.67 -22.06
CA PHE A 821 -13.97 25.90 -22.15
C PHE A 821 -13.94 26.67 -20.82
N ILE A 822 -15.09 26.91 -20.19
CA ILE A 822 -15.20 27.61 -18.90
C ILE A 822 -14.41 26.87 -17.81
N THR A 823 -14.58 25.56 -17.71
CA THR A 823 -13.84 24.76 -16.71
C THR A 823 -12.34 24.68 -17.02
N SER A 824 -11.92 24.71 -18.30
CA SER A 824 -10.50 24.79 -18.66
C SER A 824 -9.86 26.12 -18.24
N LEU A 825 -10.61 27.22 -18.20
CA LEU A 825 -10.12 28.50 -17.66
C LEU A 825 -9.78 28.42 -16.17
N ALA A 826 -10.30 27.44 -15.43
CA ALA A 826 -10.00 27.24 -14.01
C ALA A 826 -8.54 26.88 -13.73
N GLU A 827 -7.80 26.41 -14.74
CA GLU A 827 -6.38 26.09 -14.60
C GLU A 827 -5.51 27.34 -14.45
N LEU A 828 -5.92 28.49 -15.00
CA LEU A 828 -5.20 29.77 -14.87
C LEU A 828 -5.14 30.26 -13.41
N PRO A 829 -6.27 30.38 -12.67
CA PRO A 829 -6.20 30.71 -11.25
C PRO A 829 -5.54 29.59 -10.43
N GLY A 830 -5.64 28.32 -10.85
CA GLY A 830 -4.92 27.21 -10.23
C GLY A 830 -3.39 27.36 -10.30
N LEU A 831 -2.86 27.72 -11.47
CA LEU A 831 -1.44 28.05 -11.69
C LEU A 831 -0.98 29.22 -10.82
N ALA A 832 -1.76 30.31 -10.80
CA ALA A 832 -1.45 31.49 -9.99
C ALA A 832 -1.47 31.17 -8.48
N LEU A 833 -2.44 30.36 -8.05
CA LEU A 833 -2.57 29.89 -6.67
C LEU A 833 -1.39 29.01 -6.27
N ALA A 834 -1.00 28.06 -7.13
CA ALA A 834 0.16 27.21 -6.92
C ALA A 834 1.42 28.08 -6.78
N ALA A 835 1.68 29.00 -7.71
CA ALA A 835 2.84 29.88 -7.66
C ALA A 835 2.91 30.71 -6.36
N PHE A 836 1.78 31.23 -5.88
CA PHE A 836 1.73 32.08 -4.69
C PHE A 836 1.88 31.30 -3.37
N ILE A 837 1.26 30.13 -3.28
CA ILE A 837 1.22 29.33 -2.05
C ILE A 837 2.51 28.51 -1.87
N LEU A 838 3.09 28.01 -2.97
CA LEU A 838 4.22 27.07 -2.96
C LEU A 838 5.41 27.57 -2.13
N ASP A 839 5.76 28.85 -2.32
CA ASP A 839 6.93 29.45 -1.66
C ASP A 839 6.65 29.96 -0.24
N ARG A 840 5.37 30.12 0.15
CA ARG A 840 4.99 30.64 1.47
C ARG A 840 4.64 29.54 2.47
N VAL A 841 3.99 28.48 2.01
CA VAL A 841 3.36 27.45 2.87
C VAL A 841 4.13 26.13 2.84
N GLY A 842 4.99 25.93 1.83
CA GLY A 842 5.70 24.68 1.61
C GLY A 842 4.94 23.73 0.67
N ARG A 843 5.66 22.79 0.06
CA ARG A 843 5.16 21.93 -1.03
C ARG A 843 4.15 20.92 -0.48
N LYS A 844 4.45 20.27 0.65
CA LYS A 844 3.60 19.24 1.26
C LYS A 844 2.25 19.80 1.70
N ILE A 845 2.26 20.89 2.47
CA ILE A 845 1.04 21.49 3.01
C ILE A 845 0.19 22.10 1.87
N SER A 846 0.83 22.70 0.86
CA SER A 846 0.11 23.24 -0.30
C SER A 846 -0.67 22.16 -1.06
N MET A 847 -0.07 20.99 -1.32
CA MET A 847 -0.73 19.85 -1.96
C MET A 847 -1.93 19.35 -1.13
N GLU A 848 -1.77 19.26 0.18
CA GLU A 848 -2.83 18.81 1.09
C GLU A 848 -4.05 19.75 1.06
N ILE A 849 -3.81 21.06 1.22
CA ILE A 849 -4.88 22.08 1.19
C ILE A 849 -5.62 22.03 -0.15
N MET A 850 -4.88 21.92 -1.26
CA MET A 850 -5.45 21.85 -2.60
C MET A 850 -6.30 20.58 -2.80
N LEU A 851 -5.82 19.41 -2.38
CA LEU A 851 -6.59 18.16 -2.51
C LEU A 851 -7.85 18.16 -1.63
N VAL A 852 -7.78 18.67 -0.40
CA VAL A 852 -8.94 18.80 0.49
C VAL A 852 -9.95 19.80 -0.07
N ALA A 853 -9.50 20.95 -0.59
CA ALA A 853 -10.38 21.92 -1.24
C ALA A 853 -11.05 21.32 -2.49
N GLY A 854 -10.31 20.54 -3.29
CA GLY A 854 -10.85 19.80 -4.43
C GLY A 854 -11.93 18.78 -4.03
N PHE A 855 -11.71 18.03 -2.94
CA PHE A 855 -12.70 17.10 -2.38
C PHE A 855 -13.99 17.82 -1.95
N VAL A 856 -13.87 18.91 -1.19
CA VAL A 856 -15.04 19.68 -0.71
C VAL A 856 -15.87 20.25 -1.86
N LEU A 857 -15.21 20.69 -2.94
CA LEU A 857 -15.88 21.27 -4.10
C LEU A 857 -16.48 20.21 -5.05
N LEU A 858 -16.10 18.94 -4.92
CA LEU A 858 -16.75 17.84 -5.65
C LEU A 858 -17.98 17.27 -4.92
N LEU A 859 -18.02 17.34 -3.59
CA LEU A 859 -19.13 16.84 -2.75
C LEU A 859 -20.54 17.25 -3.24
N PRO A 860 -20.78 18.49 -3.69
CA PRO A 860 -22.07 18.89 -4.24
C PRO A 860 -22.57 18.01 -5.41
N LEU A 861 -21.68 17.45 -6.22
CA LEU A 861 -22.01 16.62 -7.39
C LEU A 861 -22.55 15.22 -7.06
N VAL A 862 -22.49 14.80 -5.79
CA VAL A 862 -23.09 13.54 -5.32
C VAL A 862 -24.62 13.60 -5.37
N VAL A 863 -25.19 14.79 -5.29
CA VAL A 863 -26.64 15.02 -5.40
C VAL A 863 -26.93 15.71 -6.73
N HIS A 864 -28.11 15.48 -7.29
CA HIS A 864 -28.53 16.18 -8.49
C HIS A 864 -28.66 17.69 -8.21
N GLN A 865 -28.04 18.53 -9.06
CA GLN A 865 -27.94 19.97 -8.87
C GLN A 865 -28.14 20.76 -10.17
N ASN A 866 -28.44 22.04 -10.04
CA ASN A 866 -28.60 22.97 -11.17
C ASN A 866 -27.30 23.08 -12.00
N ALA A 867 -27.41 23.23 -13.33
CA ALA A 867 -26.28 23.31 -14.27
C ALA A 867 -25.20 24.34 -13.87
N ILE A 868 -25.57 25.61 -13.69
CA ILE A 868 -25.32 26.38 -12.46
C ILE A 868 -24.14 25.93 -11.56
N MET A 869 -24.58 25.24 -10.53
CA MET A 869 -23.80 24.75 -9.41
C MET A 869 -22.89 23.60 -9.83
N THR A 870 -23.30 22.77 -10.79
CA THR A 870 -22.49 21.70 -11.39
C THR A 870 -21.24 22.27 -12.06
N THR A 871 -21.38 23.23 -12.97
CA THR A 871 -20.26 23.88 -13.67
C THR A 871 -19.38 24.65 -12.70
N GLY A 872 -19.96 25.35 -11.72
CA GLY A 872 -19.19 26.05 -10.67
C GLY A 872 -18.37 25.12 -9.78
N SER A 873 -18.94 23.97 -9.40
CA SER A 873 -18.27 22.94 -8.59
C SER A 873 -17.12 22.29 -9.36
N LEU A 874 -17.34 21.94 -10.64
CA LEU A 874 -16.31 21.39 -11.53
C LEU A 874 -15.19 22.40 -11.80
N PHE A 875 -15.52 23.69 -11.99
CA PHE A 875 -14.53 24.76 -12.12
C PHE A 875 -13.64 24.83 -10.87
N GLY A 876 -14.25 24.90 -9.68
CA GLY A 876 -13.53 24.96 -8.42
C GLY A 876 -12.65 23.73 -8.18
N ALA A 877 -13.20 22.53 -8.38
CA ALA A 877 -12.45 21.28 -8.24
C ALA A 877 -11.27 21.20 -9.21
N ARG A 878 -11.46 21.57 -10.48
CA ARG A 878 -10.39 21.57 -11.48
C ARG A 878 -9.29 22.57 -11.16
N MET A 879 -9.63 23.74 -10.63
CA MET A 879 -8.65 24.74 -10.17
C MET A 879 -7.70 24.17 -9.11
N PHE A 880 -8.24 23.52 -8.07
CA PHE A 880 -7.41 23.00 -6.98
C PHE A 880 -6.66 21.72 -7.34
N ILE A 881 -7.28 20.80 -8.08
CA ILE A 881 -6.62 19.55 -8.47
C ILE A 881 -5.50 19.81 -9.50
N SER A 882 -5.69 20.73 -10.44
CA SER A 882 -4.61 21.14 -11.35
C SER A 882 -3.45 21.79 -10.60
N ALA A 883 -3.73 22.65 -9.62
CA ALA A 883 -2.72 23.24 -8.75
C ALA A 883 -1.93 22.17 -7.98
N SER A 884 -2.61 21.19 -7.37
CA SER A 884 -1.98 20.02 -6.73
C SER A 884 -1.07 19.27 -7.70
N PHE A 885 -1.55 18.98 -8.91
CA PHE A 885 -0.78 18.21 -9.89
C PHE A 885 0.52 18.90 -10.32
N ILE A 886 0.50 20.24 -10.45
CA ILE A 886 1.70 21.05 -10.73
C ILE A 886 2.71 20.91 -9.57
N VAL A 887 2.26 21.03 -8.32
CA VAL A 887 3.15 20.92 -7.15
C VAL A 887 3.76 19.53 -7.06
N VAL A 888 3.00 18.46 -7.34
CA VAL A 888 3.51 17.08 -7.40
C VAL A 888 4.62 16.93 -8.43
N CYS A 889 4.46 17.53 -9.62
CA CYS A 889 5.45 17.49 -10.68
C CYS A 889 6.75 18.23 -10.33
N ILE A 890 6.70 19.19 -9.39
CA ILE A 890 7.88 19.89 -8.86
C ILE A 890 8.50 19.07 -7.71
N TYR A 891 7.66 18.54 -6.82
CA TYR A 891 8.07 17.82 -5.62
C TYR A 891 8.75 16.47 -5.95
N ALA A 892 8.26 15.71 -6.94
CA ALA A 892 8.86 14.41 -7.26
C ALA A 892 10.32 14.47 -7.73
N PRO A 893 10.72 15.39 -8.64
CA PRO A 893 12.13 15.61 -8.95
C PRO A 893 12.97 16.06 -7.74
N GLU A 894 12.42 16.86 -6.83
CA GLU A 894 13.12 17.34 -5.62
C GLU A 894 13.38 16.22 -4.60
N VAL A 895 12.52 15.21 -4.56
CA VAL A 895 12.63 14.06 -3.65
C VAL A 895 13.72 13.07 -4.08
N TYR A 896 13.85 12.82 -5.38
CA TYR A 896 14.74 11.78 -5.87
C TYR A 896 16.18 12.27 -6.01
N PRO A 897 17.17 11.43 -5.63
CA PRO A 897 18.58 11.79 -5.77
C PRO A 897 18.95 11.92 -7.24
N THR A 898 19.94 12.75 -7.54
CA THR A 898 20.26 13.19 -8.91
C THR A 898 20.46 12.02 -9.89
N HIS A 899 21.03 10.89 -9.46
CA HIS A 899 21.27 9.71 -10.28
C HIS A 899 20.03 8.79 -10.51
N LEU A 900 18.96 8.94 -9.71
CA LEU A 900 17.70 8.17 -9.85
C LEU A 900 16.49 9.02 -10.25
N ARG A 901 16.65 10.35 -10.29
CA ARG A 901 15.56 11.31 -10.49
C ARG A 901 14.75 11.07 -11.75
N THR A 902 15.42 10.96 -12.89
CA THR A 902 14.74 10.77 -14.19
C THR A 902 13.97 9.46 -14.23
N THR A 903 14.58 8.36 -13.76
CA THR A 903 13.93 7.04 -13.70
C THR A 903 12.76 7.05 -12.71
N GLY A 904 12.90 7.69 -11.55
CA GLY A 904 11.89 7.75 -10.50
C GLY A 904 10.64 8.52 -10.95
N VAL A 905 10.85 9.71 -11.52
CA VAL A 905 9.77 10.53 -12.09
C VAL A 905 9.13 9.86 -13.30
N GLY A 906 9.93 9.19 -14.16
CA GLY A 906 9.43 8.45 -15.31
C GLY A 906 8.49 7.31 -14.92
N ILE A 907 8.86 6.49 -13.93
CA ILE A 907 8.00 5.39 -13.45
C ILE A 907 6.78 5.93 -12.69
N ALA A 908 6.93 6.99 -11.89
CA ALA A 908 5.79 7.64 -11.23
C ALA A 908 4.78 8.17 -12.27
N THR A 909 5.27 8.78 -13.35
CA THR A 909 4.44 9.25 -14.47
C THR A 909 3.75 8.07 -15.17
N ALA A 910 4.45 6.97 -15.42
CA ALA A 910 3.88 5.76 -16.01
C ALA A 910 2.72 5.20 -15.16
N ILE A 911 2.90 5.09 -13.84
CA ILE A 911 1.84 4.68 -12.92
C ILE A 911 0.69 5.70 -12.89
N GLY A 912 1.00 6.99 -12.98
CA GLY A 912 0.02 8.05 -13.20
C GLY A 912 -0.88 7.77 -14.41
N ARG A 913 -0.29 7.34 -15.54
CA ARG A 913 -1.06 7.02 -16.75
C ARG A 913 -2.00 5.83 -16.57
N ILE A 914 -1.72 4.90 -15.66
CA ILE A 914 -2.69 3.85 -15.27
C ILE A 914 -3.94 4.48 -14.64
N GLY A 915 -3.79 5.52 -13.81
CA GLY A 915 -4.93 6.31 -13.31
C GLY A 915 -5.70 6.98 -14.45
N GLY A 916 -4.99 7.49 -15.45
CA GLY A 916 -5.59 7.98 -16.69
C GLY A 916 -6.35 6.91 -17.48
N MET A 917 -5.92 5.64 -17.47
CA MET A 917 -6.63 4.53 -18.13
C MET A 917 -7.93 4.14 -17.41
N VAL A 918 -7.93 4.15 -16.08
CA VAL A 918 -9.10 3.75 -15.28
C VAL A 918 -10.16 4.85 -15.25
N SER A 919 -9.73 6.11 -15.32
CA SER A 919 -10.61 7.28 -15.20
C SER A 919 -11.74 7.34 -16.25
N PRO A 920 -11.50 7.16 -17.57
CA PRO A 920 -12.55 7.10 -18.59
C PRO A 920 -13.52 5.93 -18.42
N LEU A 921 -13.04 4.77 -17.97
CA LEU A 921 -13.89 3.60 -17.74
C LEU A 921 -14.93 3.86 -16.65
N ILE A 922 -14.54 4.62 -15.62
CA ILE A 922 -15.42 5.01 -14.52
C ILE A 922 -16.29 6.21 -14.90
N ALA A 923 -15.70 7.27 -15.45
CA ALA A 923 -16.40 8.51 -15.79
C ALA A 923 -17.45 8.32 -16.90
N VAL A 924 -17.10 7.56 -17.96
CA VAL A 924 -17.97 7.33 -19.13
C VAL A 924 -18.68 5.97 -19.04
N GLY A 925 -17.95 4.91 -18.73
CA GLY A 925 -18.48 3.54 -18.76
C GLY A 925 -19.49 3.21 -17.66
N MET A 926 -19.35 3.81 -16.47
CA MET A 926 -20.29 3.61 -15.35
C MET A 926 -21.33 4.74 -15.24
N GLY A 927 -21.07 5.90 -15.84
CA GLY A 927 -21.98 7.04 -15.84
C GLY A 927 -23.27 6.80 -16.65
N SER A 928 -23.24 5.89 -17.63
CA SER A 928 -24.38 5.67 -18.54
C SER A 928 -25.55 4.87 -17.96
N ASN A 929 -25.41 4.25 -16.79
CA ASN A 929 -26.45 3.39 -16.18
C ASN A 929 -27.32 4.12 -15.13
N CYS A 930 -27.52 5.43 -15.29
CA CYS A 930 -28.36 6.25 -14.40
C CYS A 930 -27.89 6.35 -12.93
N HIS A 931 -26.64 5.96 -12.65
CA HIS A 931 -26.02 6.02 -11.32
C HIS A 931 -24.88 7.06 -11.30
N GLN A 932 -25.20 8.33 -11.57
CA GLN A 932 -24.23 9.45 -11.56
C GLN A 932 -23.46 9.58 -10.23
N THR A 933 -24.08 9.15 -9.12
CA THR A 933 -23.51 9.22 -7.77
C THR A 933 -22.29 8.31 -7.59
N LEU A 934 -22.28 7.15 -8.24
CA LEU A 934 -21.25 6.13 -8.03
C LEU A 934 -19.87 6.55 -8.59
N PRO A 935 -19.75 7.05 -9.84
CA PRO A 935 -18.49 7.61 -10.34
C PRO A 935 -17.95 8.74 -9.47
N VAL A 936 -18.80 9.70 -9.07
CA VAL A 936 -18.39 10.87 -8.27
C VAL A 936 -17.84 10.44 -6.91
N VAL A 937 -18.51 9.50 -6.23
CA VAL A 937 -18.02 8.95 -4.95
C VAL A 937 -16.66 8.26 -5.12
N LEU A 938 -16.44 7.54 -6.22
CA LEU A 938 -15.14 6.91 -6.51
C LEU A 938 -14.04 7.96 -6.71
N PHE A 939 -14.32 9.06 -7.40
CA PHE A 939 -13.39 10.20 -7.52
C PHE A 939 -13.08 10.82 -6.15
N GLU A 940 -14.08 11.04 -5.32
CA GLU A 940 -13.91 11.58 -3.97
C GLU A 940 -13.04 10.70 -3.07
N VAL A 941 -13.27 9.39 -3.07
CA VAL A 941 -12.46 8.44 -2.28
C VAL A 941 -10.99 8.49 -2.71
N ILE A 942 -10.71 8.53 -4.01
CA ILE A 942 -9.33 8.57 -4.52
C ILE A 942 -8.66 9.91 -4.20
N ILE A 943 -9.37 11.04 -4.27
CA ILE A 943 -8.85 12.36 -3.88
C ILE A 943 -8.53 12.40 -2.39
N LEU A 944 -9.41 11.86 -1.54
CA LEU A 944 -9.20 11.80 -0.09
C LEU A 944 -7.99 10.93 0.26
N LEU A 945 -7.87 9.75 -0.34
CA LEU A 945 -6.71 8.87 -0.17
C LEU A 945 -5.42 9.53 -0.66
N SER A 946 -5.49 10.34 -1.73
CA SER A 946 -4.36 11.10 -2.25
C SER A 946 -3.92 12.17 -1.26
N GLY A 947 -4.88 12.89 -0.65
CA GLY A 947 -4.61 13.83 0.45
C GLY A 947 -3.95 13.16 1.65
N LEU A 948 -4.46 12.00 2.07
CA LEU A 948 -3.85 11.21 3.15
C LEU A 948 -2.42 10.76 2.81
N SER A 949 -2.17 10.42 1.55
CA SER A 949 -0.84 10.03 1.07
C SER A 949 0.16 11.20 1.13
N VAL A 950 -0.30 12.43 0.85
CA VAL A 950 0.51 13.65 1.07
C VAL A 950 0.86 13.81 2.54
N MET A 951 -0.09 13.64 3.46
CA MET A 951 0.19 13.76 4.91
C MET A 951 1.28 12.78 5.36
N LEU A 952 1.29 11.58 4.78
CA LEU A 952 2.25 10.52 5.07
C LEU A 952 3.64 10.72 4.42
N LEU A 953 3.82 11.76 3.58
CA LEU A 953 5.13 12.06 3.00
C LEU A 953 6.14 12.44 4.10
N PRO A 954 7.34 11.83 4.10
CA PRO A 954 8.26 11.90 5.24
C PRO A 954 8.98 13.24 5.43
N PHE A 955 9.09 14.10 4.42
CA PHE A 955 9.83 15.35 4.50
C PHE A 955 9.28 16.44 3.58
N GLU A 956 9.48 17.70 3.97
CA GLU A 956 9.21 18.89 3.16
C GLU A 956 10.47 19.24 2.33
N THR A 957 10.30 19.59 1.05
CA THR A 957 11.39 19.90 0.11
C THR A 957 11.64 21.40 -0.06
N SER A 958 10.74 22.25 0.48
CA SER A 958 10.85 23.71 0.42
C SER A 958 12.21 24.22 0.91
N GLY A 959 12.97 24.86 0.01
CA GLY A 959 14.24 25.52 0.34
C GLY A 959 15.42 24.59 0.61
N LYS A 960 15.33 23.29 0.27
CA LYS A 960 16.43 22.33 0.44
C LYS A 960 17.22 22.15 -0.87
N GLU A 961 18.53 21.98 -0.74
CA GLU A 961 19.39 21.60 -1.86
C GLU A 961 19.08 20.17 -2.32
N LEU A 962 19.30 19.90 -3.61
CA LEU A 962 19.04 18.61 -4.21
C LEU A 962 20.04 17.57 -3.68
N ALA A 963 19.56 16.45 -3.15
CA ALA A 963 20.44 15.39 -2.65
C ALA A 963 21.19 14.68 -3.79
N ASP A 964 22.52 14.68 -3.75
CA ASP A 964 23.36 14.01 -4.75
C ASP A 964 23.67 12.54 -4.39
N THR A 965 23.56 12.17 -3.11
CA THR A 965 23.74 10.79 -2.60
C THR A 965 22.42 10.18 -2.11
N SER A 966 22.35 8.84 -2.03
CA SER A 966 21.18 8.07 -1.56
C SER A 966 20.88 8.21 -0.06
N ASP A 967 21.71 8.95 0.66
CA ASP A 967 21.57 9.21 2.08
C ASP A 967 20.98 10.61 2.26
N LEU A 968 19.69 10.64 2.53
CA LEU A 968 18.96 11.88 2.78
C LEU A 968 19.45 12.49 4.11
N PRO A 969 19.70 13.82 4.17
CA PRO A 969 20.16 14.45 5.40
C PRO A 969 19.07 14.38 6.47
N VAL A 970 19.37 13.66 7.56
CA VAL A 970 18.58 13.62 8.79
C VAL A 970 18.63 15.02 9.42
N GLN A 971 17.49 15.71 9.47
CA GLN A 971 17.39 16.99 10.17
C GLN A 971 17.57 16.77 11.68
N HIS A 972 18.71 17.19 12.21
CA HIS A 972 18.79 17.64 13.60
C HIS A 972 17.96 18.91 13.71
N VAL A 973 16.81 18.82 14.38
CA VAL A 973 16.10 20.01 14.86
C VAL A 973 16.96 20.59 15.99
N GLN A 974 17.79 21.59 15.64
CA GLN A 974 18.27 22.53 16.64
C GLN A 974 17.10 23.44 16.99
N VAL A 975 16.63 23.29 18.22
CA VAL A 975 15.73 24.25 18.86
C VAL A 975 16.59 25.40 19.35
N GLU A 976 16.39 26.59 18.78
CA GLU A 976 16.50 27.86 19.51
C GLU A 976 15.11 28.49 19.59
#